data_AF-A0A420T998-F1
#
_entry.id   AF-A0A420T998-F1
#
_cell.length_a   1.000
_cell.length_b   1.000
_cell.length_c   1.000
_cell.angle_alpha   90.00
_cell.angle_beta   90.00
_cell.angle_gamma   90.00
#
_symmetry.space_group_name_H-M   'P 1'
#
loop_
_entity.id
_entity.type
_entity.pdbx_description
1 polymer ?
#
loop_
_entity_poly.entity_id
_entity_poly.type
_entity_poly.pdbx_seq_one_letter_code
_entity_poly.pdbx_strand_id
1 'polypeptide(L)'
;MSDDLEVFKKSLDALDINTQTTLRTIATRLDVNSKVEPNTLQLLPSRIEDVTVSSGNCIVLHQTAVGVAETMTSNSGNGRSFEDITSVHSTPRYLRNAELEQRLCKKLAEMDCTYVGFSELFLAVITKHHRRLQAILAEDDTILNISQTDLYGRNILHASCNWPDGLRLLLQRQDALPLMDMAPEALFSLSPLDYALFYSKTYCKASDQWTECDDCTCYVAVQLLLEADCKVTITYKRSESLANCSLKARRLFFKHLKDRRQRLRNIALSILPDNVLRQYGVVTSALPDKTAVLLWSELKQAQDQQDRQVWLPDSLDPCNNGPTFTPESLFEFPHHLQVAELAVDYGFAPRDENGVQPLLSGTDIIPHYLSMRSEVFMKYLNWLLQYDLNLELSLESFQFSILHRLAISIGRIIASSLSRAQASVLLHRDVCISELQDSRTLLPVICDNKAQCNIPCPCSSGIFTRPLALILPAMLRHRSYLKLTHFFSDIRGHVELVISCIDLLKLSECSSEYLYMAKCAFHILAMMSLGIRHLPICLTGDYDDVQDSMGNEDWEEILDEDRELIDQLEALDEEFGDVFDRQNVSISEFLPGYWLTRMEVVIQELHKPLTYHDRYELLEAGVVLEEDNSDDSECCEDMIYV
;
A
#
# COMPACT_ATOMS: atom_id res chain seq x y z
N MET A 1 15.78 16.62 42.88
CA MET A 1 15.53 15.27 42.30
C MET A 1 14.10 14.80 42.52
N SER A 2 13.54 14.78 43.75
CA SER A 2 12.16 14.33 43.98
C SER A 2 11.11 15.37 43.54
N ASP A 3 11.31 16.63 43.93
CA ASP A 3 10.25 17.65 43.82
C ASP A 3 10.00 18.10 42.36
N ASP A 4 11.05 18.27 41.54
CA ASP A 4 10.90 18.65 40.12
C ASP A 4 10.28 17.54 39.27
N LEU A 5 10.57 16.27 39.60
CA LEU A 5 9.96 15.09 38.98
C LEU A 5 8.47 14.96 39.36
N GLU A 6 8.12 15.37 40.57
CA GLU A 6 6.73 15.38 41.06
C GLU A 6 5.91 16.52 40.44
N VAL A 7 6.54 17.69 40.23
CA VAL A 7 5.96 18.83 39.49
C VAL A 7 5.74 18.47 38.02
N PHE A 8 6.67 17.73 37.41
CA PHE A 8 6.52 17.20 36.05
C PHE A 8 5.38 16.20 35.95
N LYS A 9 5.27 15.24 36.89
CA LYS A 9 4.15 14.28 36.98
C LYS A 9 2.79 14.96 37.15
N LYS A 10 2.69 15.99 37.99
CA LYS A 10 1.45 16.79 38.13
C LYS A 10 1.09 17.57 36.86
N SER A 11 2.10 18.04 36.11
CA SER A 11 1.90 18.75 34.85
C SER A 11 1.53 17.82 33.68
N LEU A 12 1.86 16.53 33.80
CA LEU A 12 1.48 15.43 32.90
C LEU A 12 0.00 15.06 33.05
N ASP A 13 -0.51 15.00 34.28
CA ASP A 13 -1.91 14.65 34.56
C ASP A 13 -2.92 15.67 34.01
N ALA A 14 -2.47 16.89 33.65
CA ALA A 14 -3.29 17.95 33.06
C ALA A 14 -3.33 17.96 31.52
N LEU A 15 -2.68 17.00 30.84
CA LEU A 15 -2.61 16.90 29.37
C LEU A 15 -3.58 15.85 28.81
N ASP A 16 -3.88 15.89 27.51
CA ASP A 16 -4.76 14.90 26.88
C ASP A 16 -4.12 13.50 26.88
N ILE A 17 -4.97 12.47 26.82
CA ILE A 17 -4.63 11.06 27.06
C ILE A 17 -3.54 10.56 26.08
N ASN A 18 -3.51 11.03 24.82
CA ASN A 18 -2.49 10.60 23.86
C ASN A 18 -1.12 11.21 24.17
N THR A 19 -1.09 12.46 24.65
CA THR A 19 0.13 13.10 25.16
C THR A 19 0.67 12.38 26.40
N GLN A 20 -0.24 12.01 27.31
CA GLN A 20 0.11 11.28 28.52
C GLN A 20 0.70 9.90 28.24
N THR A 21 0.11 9.13 27.32
CA THR A 21 0.60 7.80 26.97
C THR A 21 1.99 7.87 26.33
N THR A 22 2.22 8.80 25.39
CA THR A 22 3.52 9.00 24.74
C THR A 22 4.61 9.38 25.75
N LEU A 23 4.30 10.28 26.67
CA LEU A 23 5.25 10.71 27.71
C LEU A 23 5.45 9.65 28.81
N ARG A 24 4.45 8.82 29.13
CA ARG A 24 4.61 7.67 30.04
C ARG A 24 5.53 6.62 29.47
N THR A 25 5.46 6.33 28.17
CA THR A 25 6.38 5.41 27.48
C THR A 25 7.82 5.93 27.51
N ILE A 26 8.01 7.24 27.36
CA ILE A 26 9.33 7.88 27.50
C ILE A 26 9.83 7.78 28.95
N ALA A 27 8.98 8.05 29.94
CA ALA A 27 9.33 7.97 31.36
C ALA A 27 9.68 6.53 31.81
N THR A 28 8.99 5.50 31.32
CA THR A 28 9.30 4.09 31.64
C THR A 28 10.62 3.64 31.05
N ARG A 29 11.01 4.14 29.87
CA ARG A 29 12.33 3.84 29.29
C ARG A 29 13.48 4.57 30.01
N LEU A 30 13.23 5.75 30.55
CA LEU A 30 14.21 6.49 31.37
C LEU A 30 14.48 5.80 32.72
N ASP A 31 13.49 5.13 33.31
CA ASP A 31 13.61 4.40 34.58
C ASP A 31 14.40 3.08 34.46
N VAL A 32 14.58 2.56 33.24
CA VAL A 32 15.40 1.38 32.94
C VAL A 32 16.88 1.73 32.80
N ASN A 33 17.21 2.92 32.28
CA ASN A 33 18.60 3.35 32.06
C ASN A 33 19.29 3.91 33.32
N SER A 34 18.55 4.24 34.38
CA SER A 34 19.11 4.78 35.63
C SER A 34 19.64 3.70 36.59
N LYS A 35 19.48 2.41 36.26
CA LYS A 35 19.82 1.27 37.16
C LYS A 35 21.08 0.47 36.79
N VAL A 36 21.92 0.94 35.86
CA VAL A 36 23.18 0.27 35.52
C VAL A 36 24.36 0.99 36.18
N GLU A 37 24.85 0.46 37.30
CA GLU A 37 26.16 0.84 37.87
C GLU A 37 27.32 0.19 37.08
N PRO A 38 28.49 0.84 37.00
CA PRO A 38 29.59 0.39 36.16
C PRO A 38 30.40 -0.72 36.85
N ASN A 39 30.21 -1.97 36.44
CA ASN A 39 31.13 -3.05 36.83
C ASN A 39 32.31 -3.11 35.86
N THR A 40 33.48 -2.79 36.41
CA THR A 40 34.84 -3.02 35.91
C THR A 40 34.99 -4.35 35.17
N LEU A 41 35.12 -4.34 33.84
CA LEU A 41 35.53 -5.52 33.07
C LEU A 41 37.04 -5.50 32.85
N GLN A 42 37.72 -6.38 33.57
CA GLN A 42 39.11 -6.74 33.35
C GLN A 42 39.28 -7.48 32.01
N LEU A 43 40.38 -7.16 31.33
CA LEU A 43 40.89 -7.78 30.12
C LEU A 43 41.55 -9.16 30.38
N LEU A 44 41.48 -10.02 29.36
CA LEU A 44 42.29 -11.23 29.01
C LEU A 44 41.67 -12.62 29.33
N PRO A 45 42.06 -13.70 28.60
CA PRO A 45 42.25 -13.81 27.14
C PRO A 45 41.66 -15.11 26.51
N SER A 46 41.66 -15.11 25.18
CA SER A 46 41.50 -16.21 24.21
C SER A 46 41.83 -17.65 24.65
N ARG A 47 40.99 -18.60 24.21
CA ARG A 47 41.43 -19.95 23.80
C ARG A 47 40.72 -20.41 22.53
N ILE A 48 41.54 -20.62 21.51
CA ILE A 48 41.28 -21.39 20.29
C ILE A 48 41.41 -22.87 20.65
N GLU A 49 40.52 -23.72 20.15
CA GLU A 49 40.86 -25.09 19.75
C GLU A 49 39.89 -25.57 18.66
N ASP A 50 40.47 -25.87 17.49
CA ASP A 50 39.88 -26.44 16.28
C ASP A 50 39.47 -27.91 16.49
N VAL A 51 38.34 -28.35 15.91
CA VAL A 51 38.22 -29.66 15.19
C VAL A 51 37.10 -29.58 14.13
N THR A 52 37.41 -30.09 12.95
CA THR A 52 36.70 -30.05 11.66
C THR A 52 35.72 -31.23 11.39
N VAL A 53 34.78 -30.98 10.45
CA VAL A 53 34.06 -31.89 9.49
C VAL A 53 32.72 -32.55 9.88
N SER A 54 31.63 -32.14 9.21
CA SER A 54 30.67 -32.98 8.42
C SER A 54 29.18 -32.60 8.54
N SER A 55 28.56 -32.36 7.38
CA SER A 55 27.16 -32.60 6.96
C SER A 55 25.95 -32.05 7.73
N GLY A 56 25.15 -31.23 7.02
CA GLY A 56 23.69 -31.38 6.86
C GLY A 56 22.80 -31.34 8.11
N ASN A 57 22.09 -30.22 8.30
CA ASN A 57 20.62 -30.13 8.45
C ASN A 57 20.19 -28.84 9.17
N CYS A 58 19.11 -28.25 8.66
CA CYS A 58 18.28 -27.23 9.31
C CYS A 58 17.91 -27.62 10.74
N ILE A 59 18.04 -26.68 11.69
CA ILE A 59 17.32 -26.75 12.97
C ILE A 59 16.79 -25.36 13.33
N VAL A 60 15.46 -25.33 13.42
CA VAL A 60 14.57 -24.36 14.07
C VAL A 60 14.91 -24.25 15.56
N LEU A 61 14.94 -23.04 16.13
CA LEU A 61 15.00 -22.87 17.59
C LEU A 61 13.80 -22.10 18.14
N HIS A 62 13.18 -22.77 19.12
CA HIS A 62 11.98 -22.46 19.89
C HIS A 62 12.04 -21.13 20.65
N GLN A 63 10.92 -20.40 20.67
CA GLN A 63 10.59 -19.42 21.71
C GLN A 63 9.82 -20.12 22.84
N THR A 64 10.37 -20.04 24.05
CA THR A 64 9.80 -20.55 25.30
C THR A 64 8.78 -19.57 25.90
N ALA A 65 7.64 -20.11 26.30
CA ALA A 65 6.56 -19.44 26.99
C ALA A 65 6.89 -19.11 28.46
N VAL A 66 6.37 -17.98 28.95
CA VAL A 66 6.15 -17.73 30.39
C VAL A 66 4.76 -17.09 30.55
N GLY A 67 3.97 -17.69 31.44
CA GLY A 67 2.51 -17.61 31.50
C GLY A 67 1.89 -16.30 32.01
N VAL A 68 0.66 -16.10 31.55
CA VAL A 68 -0.29 -15.04 31.94
C VAL A 68 -1.09 -15.52 33.15
N ALA A 69 -1.15 -14.71 34.20
CA ALA A 69 -2.14 -14.85 35.26
C ALA A 69 -3.34 -13.96 34.95
N GLU A 70 -4.49 -14.58 34.77
CA GLU A 70 -5.79 -13.93 34.59
C GLU A 70 -6.20 -13.16 35.85
N THR A 71 -6.72 -11.95 35.68
CA THR A 71 -7.57 -11.29 36.69
C THR A 71 -8.80 -10.71 36.00
N MET A 72 -9.93 -11.39 36.23
CA MET A 72 -11.28 -10.91 35.98
C MET A 72 -11.61 -9.75 36.92
N THR A 73 -12.05 -8.60 36.40
CA THR A 73 -12.97 -7.69 37.12
C THR A 73 -13.87 -6.88 36.17
N SER A 74 -15.15 -7.28 36.18
CA SER A 74 -16.40 -6.49 36.17
C SER A 74 -16.54 -5.21 35.33
N ASN A 75 -17.50 -5.29 34.40
CA ASN A 75 -18.30 -4.19 33.84
C ASN A 75 -18.81 -3.21 34.91
N SER A 76 -18.56 -1.92 34.71
CA SER A 76 -19.43 -0.84 35.19
C SER A 76 -19.48 0.28 34.15
N GLY A 77 -20.70 0.69 33.81
CA GLY A 77 -21.00 1.56 32.67
C GLY A 77 -20.63 3.02 32.89
N ASN A 78 -19.94 3.59 31.89
CA ASN A 78 -20.18 4.91 31.30
C ASN A 78 -19.17 5.09 30.16
N GLY A 79 -19.36 4.34 29.07
CA GLY A 79 -18.59 4.51 27.85
C GLY A 79 -19.17 5.66 27.05
N ARG A 80 -18.64 6.88 27.23
CA ARG A 80 -18.70 7.87 26.15
C ARG A 80 -17.90 7.24 24.99
N SER A 81 -18.58 7.02 23.87
CA SER A 81 -17.99 6.30 22.74
C SER A 81 -16.78 7.06 22.21
N PHE A 82 -15.80 6.30 21.73
CA PHE A 82 -14.58 6.79 21.10
C PHE A 82 -14.84 7.48 19.75
N GLU A 83 -16.11 7.57 19.35
CA GLU A 83 -16.60 8.04 18.04
C GLU A 83 -16.96 9.54 18.04
N ASP A 84 -17.08 10.17 19.20
CA ASP A 84 -17.41 11.61 19.28
C ASP A 84 -16.22 12.55 18.99
N ILE A 85 -15.02 12.05 18.63
CA ILE A 85 -13.81 12.87 18.41
C ILE A 85 -13.25 12.81 16.97
N THR A 86 -13.91 12.13 16.01
CA THR A 86 -13.32 11.89 14.69
C THR A 86 -14.02 12.52 13.49
N SER A 87 -15.05 13.35 13.67
CA SER A 87 -15.79 13.92 12.52
C SER A 87 -15.19 15.19 11.88
N VAL A 88 -14.08 15.75 12.36
CA VAL A 88 -13.50 17.01 11.77
C VAL A 88 -11.98 17.02 11.53
N HIS A 89 -11.21 16.01 11.97
CA HIS A 89 -9.73 16.06 11.82
C HIS A 89 -9.14 14.70 11.44
N SER A 90 -9.14 14.37 10.14
CA SER A 90 -8.44 13.21 9.59
C SER A 90 -7.01 13.55 9.17
N THR A 91 -6.21 13.98 10.15
CA THR A 91 -4.75 14.04 10.06
C THR A 91 -4.19 12.65 10.46
N PRO A 92 -3.40 11.95 9.63
CA PRO A 92 -2.70 10.72 9.99
C PRO A 92 -2.06 10.77 11.38
N ARG A 93 -1.96 9.64 12.09
CA ARG A 93 -1.49 9.63 13.50
C ARG A 93 -0.12 10.31 13.71
N TYR A 94 0.80 10.20 12.74
CA TYR A 94 2.08 10.91 12.77
C TYR A 94 1.95 12.43 12.49
N LEU A 95 0.87 12.87 11.83
CA LEU A 95 0.54 14.26 11.59
C LEU A 95 -0.16 14.92 12.79
N ARG A 96 -0.95 14.16 13.56
CA ARG A 96 -1.39 14.57 14.91
C ARG A 96 -0.20 14.76 15.84
N ASN A 97 0.85 13.96 15.67
CA ASN A 97 2.08 14.08 16.46
C ASN A 97 2.83 15.39 16.21
N ALA A 98 2.68 16.09 15.08
CA ALA A 98 3.40 17.35 14.80
C ALA A 98 2.80 18.58 15.52
N GLU A 99 1.47 18.68 15.66
CA GLU A 99 0.83 19.70 16.52
C GLU A 99 1.04 19.40 18.01
N LEU A 100 1.01 18.12 18.37
CA LEU A 100 1.44 17.62 19.67
C LEU A 100 2.90 17.94 19.93
N GLU A 101 3.78 17.77 18.93
CA GLU A 101 5.20 18.13 18.96
C GLU A 101 5.37 19.63 19.10
N GLN A 102 4.59 20.48 18.43
CA GLN A 102 4.65 21.94 18.65
C GLN A 102 4.27 22.32 20.10
N ARG A 103 3.27 21.65 20.68
CA ARG A 103 2.87 21.83 22.09
C ARG A 103 3.91 21.24 23.05
N LEU A 104 4.52 20.10 22.70
CA LEU A 104 5.61 19.47 23.44
C LEU A 104 6.85 20.35 23.40
N CYS A 105 7.30 20.82 22.24
CA CYS A 105 8.43 21.72 22.06
C CYS A 105 8.24 23.02 22.84
N LYS A 106 7.01 23.54 22.94
CA LYS A 106 6.70 24.69 23.78
C LYS A 106 6.87 24.38 25.29
N LYS A 107 6.42 23.20 25.75
CA LYS A 107 6.63 22.73 27.15
C LYS A 107 8.07 22.29 27.44
N LEU A 108 8.76 21.71 26.46
CA LEU A 108 10.16 21.25 26.53
C LEU A 108 11.11 22.46 26.52
N ALA A 109 10.75 23.57 25.86
CA ALA A 109 11.49 24.82 25.98
C ALA A 109 11.47 25.41 27.41
N GLU A 110 10.49 25.01 28.24
CA GLU A 110 10.35 25.40 29.64
C GLU A 110 11.00 24.40 30.62
N MET A 111 11.45 23.24 30.14
CA MET A 111 12.10 22.19 30.94
C MET A 111 13.57 22.01 30.56
N ASP A 112 14.42 21.66 31.52
CA ASP A 112 15.79 21.21 31.22
C ASP A 112 15.74 19.81 30.58
N CYS A 113 15.79 19.77 29.25
CA CYS A 113 15.54 18.56 28.45
C CYS A 113 16.80 17.74 28.14
N THR A 114 17.95 18.13 28.70
CA THR A 114 19.19 17.34 28.67
C THR A 114 18.98 15.93 29.25
N TYR A 115 18.05 15.79 30.21
CA TYR A 115 17.65 14.53 30.83
C TYR A 115 16.80 13.59 29.94
N VAL A 116 16.31 14.05 28.78
CA VAL A 116 15.50 13.25 27.82
C VAL A 116 16.36 12.71 26.66
N GLY A 117 17.68 12.93 26.71
CA GLY A 117 18.62 12.42 25.70
C GLY A 117 18.69 13.24 24.41
N PHE A 118 18.08 14.43 24.37
CA PHE A 118 18.32 15.39 23.28
C PHE A 118 19.65 16.09 23.51
N SER A 119 20.52 16.08 22.49
CA SER A 119 21.75 16.86 22.58
C SER A 119 21.46 18.36 22.58
N GLU A 120 22.40 19.13 23.12
CA GLU A 120 22.42 20.59 23.13
C GLU A 120 22.13 21.21 21.75
N LEU A 121 22.60 20.53 20.70
CA LEU A 121 22.34 20.90 19.30
C LEU A 121 20.86 20.74 18.93
N PHE A 122 20.24 19.59 19.23
CA PHE A 122 18.81 19.38 18.99
C PHE A 122 17.95 20.36 19.80
N LEU A 123 18.31 20.63 21.06
CA LEU A 123 17.60 21.60 21.88
C LEU A 123 17.69 23.01 21.28
N ALA A 124 18.87 23.44 20.81
CA ALA A 124 19.03 24.73 20.16
C ALA A 124 18.17 24.84 18.88
N VAL A 125 18.05 23.76 18.10
CA VAL A 125 17.23 23.71 16.89
C VAL A 125 15.73 23.73 17.20
N ILE A 126 15.27 22.86 18.09
CA ILE A 126 13.86 22.73 18.47
C ILE A 126 13.34 24.02 19.12
N THR A 127 14.17 24.68 19.94
CA THR A 127 13.84 25.98 20.57
C THR A 127 14.09 27.18 19.66
N LYS A 128 14.60 26.96 18.44
CA LYS A 128 14.93 28.01 17.45
C LYS A 128 15.88 29.08 17.99
N HIS A 129 16.80 28.69 18.88
CA HIS A 129 17.66 29.61 19.60
C HIS A 129 18.92 29.96 18.78
N HIS A 130 18.77 30.93 17.87
CA HIS A 130 19.78 31.32 16.88
C HIS A 130 21.20 31.51 17.44
N ARG A 131 21.37 32.33 18.50
CA ARG A 131 22.71 32.61 19.08
C ARG A 131 23.37 31.38 19.71
N ARG A 132 22.57 30.45 20.22
CA ARG A 132 23.07 29.23 20.88
C ARG A 132 23.49 28.23 19.82
N LEU A 133 22.70 28.09 18.75
CA LEU A 133 23.10 27.31 17.59
C LEU A 133 24.41 27.85 17.00
N GLN A 134 24.54 29.16 16.77
CA GLN A 134 25.79 29.75 16.26
C GLN A 134 26.99 29.51 17.18
N ALA A 135 26.81 29.65 18.50
CA ALA A 135 27.88 29.36 19.46
C ALA A 135 28.32 27.88 19.39
N ILE A 136 27.35 26.96 19.40
CA ILE A 136 27.60 25.50 19.29
C ILE A 136 28.32 25.17 17.98
N LEU A 137 27.92 25.77 16.86
CA LEU A 137 28.53 25.50 15.56
C LEU A 137 29.91 26.16 15.35
N ALA A 138 30.27 27.16 16.17
CA ALA A 138 31.55 27.87 16.10
C ALA A 138 32.66 27.24 16.94
N GLU A 139 32.33 26.29 17.82
CA GLU A 139 33.32 25.52 18.58
C GLU A 139 33.95 24.45 17.65
N ASP A 140 35.20 24.68 17.22
CA ASP A 140 35.92 23.83 16.25
C ASP A 140 36.31 22.43 16.78
N ASP A 141 36.17 22.17 18.09
CA ASP A 141 36.92 21.10 18.77
C ASP A 141 36.08 19.94 19.37
N THR A 142 34.90 19.65 18.81
CA THR A 142 34.14 18.45 19.20
C THR A 142 33.48 17.86 17.96
N ILE A 143 33.68 16.60 17.57
CA ILE A 143 32.97 15.39 18.07
C ILE A 143 31.55 15.67 18.64
N LEU A 144 30.91 16.78 18.27
CA LEU A 144 29.50 17.00 18.54
C LEU A 144 28.74 16.32 17.41
N ASN A 145 28.37 15.06 17.64
CA ASN A 145 27.01 14.55 17.59
C ASN A 145 26.04 15.05 16.48
N ILE A 146 26.53 15.60 15.37
CA ILE A 146 25.71 16.12 14.26
C ILE A 146 24.97 14.98 13.57
N SER A 147 25.60 13.80 13.56
CA SER A 147 25.05 12.52 13.12
C SER A 147 24.14 11.85 14.16
N GLN A 148 24.00 12.40 15.37
CA GLN A 148 23.04 11.85 16.32
C GLN A 148 21.63 11.97 15.77
N THR A 149 20.84 10.97 16.13
CA THR A 149 19.42 10.94 15.88
C THR A 149 18.66 11.14 17.17
N ASP A 150 17.47 11.73 17.09
CA ASP A 150 16.54 11.73 18.21
C ASP A 150 15.93 10.34 18.45
N LEU A 151 15.02 10.26 19.42
CA LEU A 151 14.30 9.04 19.81
C LEU A 151 13.49 8.40 18.67
N TYR A 152 13.25 9.13 17.57
CA TYR A 152 12.53 8.65 16.38
C TYR A 152 13.48 8.33 15.22
N GLY A 153 14.79 8.36 15.46
CA GLY A 153 15.80 8.14 14.43
C GLY A 153 16.00 9.34 13.49
N ARG A 154 15.44 10.52 13.81
CA ARG A 154 15.58 11.73 12.98
C ARG A 154 16.89 12.42 13.26
N ASN A 155 17.66 12.73 12.23
CA ASN A 155 18.86 13.57 12.36
C ASN A 155 18.51 15.06 12.54
N ILE A 156 19.54 15.89 12.79
CA ILE A 156 19.37 17.31 13.07
C ILE A 156 18.71 18.10 11.92
N LEU A 157 18.92 17.70 10.66
CA LEU A 157 18.33 18.37 9.51
C LEU A 157 16.82 18.20 9.46
N HIS A 158 16.31 17.00 9.79
CA HIS A 158 14.87 16.76 9.93
C HIS A 158 14.23 17.72 10.94
N ALA A 159 14.84 17.84 12.12
CA ALA A 159 14.36 18.71 13.20
C ALA A 159 14.37 20.20 12.80
N SER A 160 15.28 20.61 11.92
CA SER A 160 15.43 22.00 11.47
C SER A 160 14.51 22.40 10.32
N CYS A 161 13.78 21.48 9.68
CA CYS A 161 12.96 21.75 8.50
C CYS A 161 11.82 22.77 8.74
N ASN A 162 11.45 23.00 10.01
CA ASN A 162 10.47 24.01 10.40
C ASN A 162 11.08 25.38 10.79
N TRP A 163 12.40 25.53 10.64
CA TRP A 163 13.17 26.72 10.98
C TRP A 163 14.24 27.01 9.92
N PRO A 164 13.88 27.71 8.83
CA PRO A 164 14.77 27.94 7.70
C PRO A 164 16.13 28.59 8.05
N ASP A 165 16.16 29.48 9.03
CA ASP A 165 17.42 30.13 9.43
C ASP A 165 18.38 29.18 10.15
N GLY A 166 17.85 28.26 10.97
CA GLY A 166 18.64 27.22 11.60
C GLY A 166 19.14 26.20 10.59
N LEU A 167 18.26 25.77 9.67
CA LEU A 167 18.63 24.88 8.57
C LEU A 167 19.74 25.49 7.69
N ARG A 168 19.65 26.79 7.37
CA ARG A 168 20.69 27.49 6.60
C ARG A 168 22.05 27.45 7.28
N LEU A 169 22.09 27.65 8.61
CA LEU A 169 23.35 27.57 9.36
C LEU A 169 23.93 26.15 9.38
N LEU A 170 23.07 25.13 9.50
CA LEU A 170 23.50 23.72 9.49
C LEU A 170 24.05 23.30 8.13
N LEU A 171 23.39 23.67 7.03
CA LEU A 171 23.82 23.34 5.66
C LEU A 171 25.13 24.03 5.24
N GLN A 172 25.60 25.04 5.97
CA GLN A 172 26.92 25.64 5.73
C GLN A 172 28.08 24.73 6.18
N ARG A 173 27.81 23.71 7.00
CA ARG A 173 28.84 22.78 7.48
C ARG A 173 28.97 21.56 6.58
N GLN A 174 30.22 21.17 6.28
CA GLN A 174 30.50 20.01 5.43
C GLN A 174 30.09 18.69 6.07
N ASP A 175 30.16 18.56 7.40
CA ASP A 175 29.78 17.36 8.15
C ASP A 175 28.26 17.16 8.26
N ALA A 176 27.46 18.19 7.97
CA ALA A 176 26.00 18.10 7.89
C ALA A 176 25.49 17.59 6.54
N LEU A 177 26.25 17.78 5.45
CA LEU A 177 25.80 17.45 4.10
C LEU A 177 25.46 15.96 3.90
N PRO A 178 26.22 14.98 4.43
CA PRO A 178 25.85 13.57 4.33
C PRO A 178 24.51 13.21 4.99
N LEU A 179 23.99 14.07 5.88
CA LEU A 179 22.74 13.82 6.59
C LEU A 179 21.49 14.16 5.75
N MET A 180 21.64 14.86 4.62
CA MET A 180 20.53 15.35 3.79
C MET A 180 19.70 14.22 3.16
N ASP A 181 20.35 13.08 2.92
CA ASP A 181 19.72 11.93 2.26
C ASP A 181 19.55 10.74 3.19
N MET A 182 19.96 10.86 4.46
CA MET A 182 19.73 9.85 5.49
C MET A 182 18.27 9.84 5.91
N ALA A 183 17.65 8.66 5.89
CA ALA A 183 16.32 8.43 6.40
C ALA A 183 16.38 7.39 7.55
N PRO A 184 15.57 7.52 8.61
CA PRO A 184 15.59 6.57 9.73
C PRO A 184 15.28 5.14 9.27
N GLU A 185 15.89 4.10 9.87
CA GLU A 185 15.65 2.66 9.57
C GLU A 185 14.22 2.18 9.90
N ALA A 186 13.33 3.05 10.34
CA ALA A 186 11.94 2.71 10.64
C ALA A 186 11.12 2.45 9.37
N LEU A 187 10.01 1.70 9.55
CA LEU A 187 9.00 1.34 8.52
C LEU A 187 8.52 2.50 7.62
N PHE A 188 8.75 3.76 8.01
CA PHE A 188 8.32 4.96 7.28
C PHE A 188 9.44 5.96 6.95
N SER A 189 10.71 5.53 6.87
CA SER A 189 11.89 6.34 6.47
C SER A 189 11.61 7.57 5.56
N LEU A 190 11.51 8.77 6.14
CA LEU A 190 11.30 10.04 5.42
C LEU A 190 12.60 10.83 5.45
N SER A 191 12.98 11.44 4.33
CA SER A 191 14.15 12.32 4.25
C SER A 191 13.86 13.71 4.83
N PRO A 192 14.88 14.51 5.15
CA PRO A 192 14.71 15.93 5.47
C PRO A 192 13.88 16.69 4.41
N LEU A 193 14.03 16.35 3.11
CA LEU A 193 13.25 16.96 2.05
C LEU A 193 11.74 16.64 2.17
N ASP A 194 11.38 15.42 2.57
CA ASP A 194 9.98 15.04 2.81
C ASP A 194 9.37 15.84 3.96
N TYR A 195 10.13 16.04 5.05
CA TYR A 195 9.72 16.89 6.18
C TYR A 195 9.55 18.35 5.75
N ALA A 196 10.48 18.90 4.96
CA ALA A 196 10.37 20.26 4.45
C ALA A 196 9.15 20.45 3.53
N LEU A 197 8.89 19.48 2.64
CA LEU A 197 7.68 19.47 1.79
C LEU A 197 6.42 19.47 2.64
N PHE A 198 6.36 18.61 3.66
CA PHE A 198 5.24 18.52 4.58
C PHE A 198 5.01 19.86 5.31
N TYR A 199 6.04 20.41 5.98
CA TYR A 199 5.92 21.67 6.71
C TYR A 199 5.57 22.85 5.80
N SER A 200 5.90 22.79 4.51
CA SER A 200 5.52 23.84 3.57
C SER A 200 4.01 24.03 3.46
N LYS A 201 3.19 22.98 3.60
CA LYS A 201 1.74 23.14 3.65
C LYS A 201 1.31 23.79 4.96
N THR A 202 1.84 23.32 6.08
CA THR A 202 1.51 23.82 7.43
C THR A 202 1.76 25.32 7.59
N TYR A 203 2.82 25.84 6.97
CA TYR A 203 3.16 27.27 7.04
C TYR A 203 2.62 28.10 5.88
N CYS A 204 1.99 27.46 4.88
CA CYS A 204 1.42 28.18 3.75
C CYS A 204 0.22 29.01 4.21
N LYS A 205 0.12 30.25 3.70
CA LYS A 205 -1.01 31.15 3.97
C LYS A 205 -2.11 31.10 2.90
N ALA A 206 -1.94 30.30 1.85
CA ALA A 206 -2.96 30.13 0.82
C ALA A 206 -4.20 29.42 1.38
N SER A 207 -5.34 29.58 0.71
CA SER A 207 -6.61 28.91 1.04
C SER A 207 -6.49 27.38 1.05
N ASP A 208 -5.63 26.85 0.19
CA ASP A 208 -5.41 25.43 -0.02
C ASP A 208 -3.99 25.17 -0.58
N GLN A 209 -3.64 23.89 -0.70
CA GLN A 209 -2.32 23.41 -1.11
C GLN A 209 -2.05 23.48 -2.63
N TRP A 210 -3.07 23.82 -3.43
CA TRP A 210 -3.04 23.95 -4.88
C TRP A 210 -3.06 25.41 -5.34
N THR A 211 -3.37 26.35 -4.45
CA THR A 211 -3.36 27.78 -4.71
C THR A 211 -1.98 28.38 -4.45
N GLU A 212 -1.55 29.30 -5.33
CA GLU A 212 -0.29 30.03 -5.15
C GLU A 212 -0.42 31.02 -3.98
N CYS A 213 0.54 31.00 -3.05
CA CYS A 213 0.57 31.91 -1.92
C CYS A 213 1.38 33.17 -2.24
N ASP A 214 0.90 34.34 -1.84
CA ASP A 214 1.64 35.60 -1.94
C ASP A 214 2.55 35.80 -0.71
N ASP A 215 3.79 36.24 -0.95
CA ASP A 215 4.78 36.60 0.09
C ASP A 215 4.89 35.65 1.30
N CYS A 216 4.91 34.35 1.03
CA CYS A 216 5.03 33.30 2.04
C CYS A 216 6.44 32.69 2.06
N THR A 217 6.93 32.34 3.24
CA THR A 217 8.22 31.65 3.45
C THR A 217 8.08 30.13 3.55
N CYS A 218 6.89 29.59 3.24
CA CYS A 218 6.58 28.17 3.42
C CYS A 218 7.49 27.22 2.63
N TYR A 219 8.07 27.67 1.53
CA TYR A 219 8.92 26.85 0.66
C TYR A 219 10.42 27.00 0.95
N VAL A 220 10.84 27.89 1.86
CA VAL A 220 12.26 28.25 2.03
C VAL A 220 13.10 27.05 2.49
N ALA A 221 12.58 26.22 3.39
CA ALA A 221 13.30 25.01 3.81
C ALA A 221 13.49 24.01 2.65
N VAL A 222 12.47 23.87 1.79
CA VAL A 222 12.54 23.04 0.58
C VAL A 222 13.59 23.60 -0.38
N GLN A 223 13.58 24.91 -0.61
CA GLN A 223 14.57 25.58 -1.45
C GLN A 223 15.99 25.36 -0.94
N LEU A 224 16.25 25.55 0.36
CA LEU A 224 17.58 25.38 0.94
C LEU A 224 18.13 23.96 0.74
N LEU A 225 17.32 22.92 0.96
CA LEU A 225 17.74 21.53 0.74
C LEU A 225 18.01 21.24 -0.74
N LEU A 226 17.13 21.71 -1.64
CA LEU A 226 17.28 21.49 -3.08
C LEU A 226 18.50 22.21 -3.67
N GLU A 227 18.80 23.42 -3.16
CA GLU A 227 19.99 24.21 -3.51
C GLU A 227 21.28 23.63 -2.91
N ALA A 228 21.20 22.93 -1.78
CA ALA A 228 22.30 22.16 -1.21
C ALA A 228 22.56 20.82 -1.96
N ASP A 229 21.89 20.60 -3.09
CA ASP A 229 22.02 19.44 -3.96
C ASP A 229 21.66 18.10 -3.27
N CYS A 230 20.61 18.05 -2.43
CA CYS A 230 20.10 16.77 -1.92
C CYS A 230 19.48 15.89 -3.02
N LYS A 231 19.31 14.58 -2.75
CA LYS A 231 18.64 13.64 -3.66
C LYS A 231 17.16 14.00 -3.86
N VAL A 232 16.71 13.87 -5.11
CA VAL A 232 15.32 14.08 -5.50
C VAL A 232 14.79 12.78 -6.10
N THR A 233 14.21 11.97 -5.23
CA THR A 233 13.72 10.62 -5.55
C THR A 233 12.21 10.60 -5.75
N ILE A 234 11.75 9.59 -6.47
CA ILE A 234 10.34 9.30 -6.74
C ILE A 234 10.02 8.00 -5.99
N THR A 235 9.53 8.13 -4.76
CA THR A 235 9.15 6.97 -3.92
C THR A 235 7.65 6.97 -3.69
N TYR A 236 7.09 5.83 -3.28
CA TYR A 236 5.66 5.74 -2.93
C TYR A 236 5.25 6.85 -1.93
N LYS A 237 6.12 7.15 -0.96
CA LYS A 237 5.91 8.20 0.07
C LYS A 237 5.86 9.58 -0.54
N ARG A 238 6.66 9.82 -1.59
CA ARG A 238 6.74 11.12 -2.26
C ARG A 238 5.41 11.50 -2.90
N SER A 239 4.58 10.54 -3.31
CA SER A 239 3.21 10.82 -3.79
C SER A 239 2.39 11.58 -2.73
N GLU A 240 2.39 11.12 -1.48
CA GLU A 240 1.66 11.78 -0.40
C GLU A 240 2.30 13.12 -0.01
N SER A 241 3.62 13.20 0.06
CA SER A 241 4.34 14.45 0.37
C SER A 241 4.08 15.54 -0.68
N LEU A 242 4.07 15.18 -1.97
CA LEU A 242 3.78 16.12 -3.05
C LEU A 242 2.31 16.54 -3.05
N ALA A 243 1.40 15.62 -2.74
CA ALA A 243 -0.01 15.96 -2.56
C ALA A 243 -0.20 16.99 -1.42
N ASN A 244 0.54 16.82 -0.33
CA ASN A 244 0.37 17.57 0.92
C ASN A 244 1.41 18.68 1.14
N CYS A 245 1.98 19.26 0.08
CA CYS A 245 2.87 20.43 0.18
C CYS A 245 2.25 21.70 -0.43
N SER A 246 2.83 22.86 -0.16
CA SER A 246 2.41 24.11 -0.83
C SER A 246 2.71 24.08 -2.33
N LEU A 247 1.93 24.79 -3.15
CA LEU A 247 2.17 24.85 -4.60
C LEU A 247 3.59 25.36 -4.94
N LYS A 248 4.11 26.36 -4.22
CA LYS A 248 5.48 26.86 -4.43
C LYS A 248 6.54 25.81 -4.17
N ALA A 249 6.42 25.07 -3.07
CA ALA A 249 7.33 23.96 -2.76
C ALA A 249 7.24 22.84 -3.81
N ARG A 250 6.03 22.50 -4.27
CA ARG A 250 5.80 21.49 -5.31
C ARG A 250 6.45 21.89 -6.65
N ARG A 251 6.28 23.14 -7.08
CA ARG A 251 6.91 23.68 -8.30
C ARG A 251 8.43 23.64 -8.20
N LEU A 252 8.99 24.03 -7.05
CA LEU A 252 10.43 23.92 -6.81
C LEU A 252 10.93 22.48 -6.88
N PHE A 253 10.19 21.55 -6.28
CA PHE A 253 10.51 20.13 -6.37
C PHE A 253 10.63 19.66 -7.82
N PHE A 254 9.61 19.90 -8.66
CA PHE A 254 9.63 19.49 -10.06
C PHE A 254 10.71 20.21 -10.89
N LYS A 255 10.98 21.48 -10.59
CA LYS A 255 12.09 22.22 -11.21
C LYS A 255 13.43 21.53 -10.95
N HIS A 256 13.69 21.12 -9.71
CA HIS A 256 14.94 20.48 -9.32
C HIS A 256 15.01 18.99 -9.72
N LEU A 257 13.88 18.28 -9.76
CA LEU A 257 13.79 16.95 -10.34
C LEU A 257 14.19 16.98 -11.82
N LYS A 258 13.62 17.93 -12.59
CA LYS A 258 13.98 18.16 -13.99
C LYS A 258 15.48 18.43 -14.15
N ASP A 259 16.05 19.34 -13.36
CA ASP A 259 17.48 19.66 -13.40
C ASP A 259 18.35 18.41 -13.20
N ARG A 260 18.05 17.59 -12.19
CA ARG A 260 18.81 16.35 -11.90
C ARG A 260 18.67 15.33 -13.04
N ARG A 261 17.48 15.16 -13.62
CA ARG A 261 17.29 14.27 -14.78
C ARG A 261 18.02 14.78 -16.03
N GLN A 262 18.08 16.09 -16.25
CA GLN A 262 18.86 16.68 -17.34
C GLN A 262 20.37 16.47 -17.13
N ARG A 263 20.87 16.68 -15.90
CA ARG A 263 22.27 16.42 -15.55
C ARG A 263 22.64 14.96 -15.75
N LEU A 264 21.84 14.03 -15.23
CA LEU A 264 22.03 12.58 -15.39
C LEU A 264 22.09 12.19 -16.87
N ARG A 265 21.12 12.64 -17.67
CA ARG A 265 21.07 12.41 -19.11
C ARG A 265 22.28 12.96 -19.85
N ASN A 266 22.68 14.20 -19.55
CA ASN A 266 23.80 14.84 -20.23
C ASN A 266 25.12 14.11 -19.92
N ILE A 267 25.28 13.62 -18.70
CA ILE A 267 26.41 12.77 -18.31
C ILE A 267 26.36 11.44 -19.08
N ALA A 268 25.20 10.77 -19.12
CA ALA A 268 24.99 9.54 -19.89
C ALA A 268 25.37 9.71 -21.37
N LEU A 269 24.84 10.74 -22.04
CA LEU A 269 25.16 11.06 -23.44
C LEU A 269 26.64 11.34 -23.69
N SER A 270 27.39 11.76 -22.67
CA SER A 270 28.82 12.08 -22.79
C SER A 270 29.75 10.89 -22.55
N ILE A 271 29.27 9.84 -21.86
CA ILE A 271 30.11 8.75 -21.36
C ILE A 271 29.72 7.40 -21.95
N LEU A 272 28.42 7.11 -22.01
CA LEU A 272 27.92 5.79 -22.34
C LEU A 272 27.97 5.55 -23.86
N PRO A 273 28.24 4.30 -24.28
CA PRO A 273 28.18 3.92 -25.69
C PRO A 273 26.80 4.08 -26.31
N ASP A 274 26.75 4.33 -27.63
CA ASP A 274 25.50 4.50 -28.39
C ASP A 274 24.52 3.32 -28.26
N ASN A 275 25.01 2.08 -28.14
CA ASN A 275 24.14 0.91 -27.97
C ASN A 275 23.40 0.95 -26.63
N VAL A 276 24.07 1.38 -25.56
CA VAL A 276 23.48 1.54 -24.22
C VAL A 276 22.47 2.69 -24.23
N LEU A 277 22.83 3.81 -24.86
CA LEU A 277 21.92 4.95 -24.99
C LEU A 277 20.65 4.59 -25.78
N ARG A 278 20.78 3.82 -26.86
CA ARG A 278 19.62 3.33 -27.64
C ARG A 278 18.77 2.33 -26.87
N GLN A 279 19.41 1.43 -26.10
CA GLN A 279 18.70 0.44 -25.29
C GLN A 279 17.77 1.09 -24.26
N TYR A 280 18.20 2.20 -23.67
CA TYR A 280 17.42 2.94 -22.66
C TYR A 280 16.68 4.16 -23.24
N GLY A 281 16.54 4.28 -24.56
CA GLY A 281 15.78 5.38 -25.18
C GLY A 281 16.33 6.78 -24.90
N VAL A 282 17.61 6.91 -24.53
CA VAL A 282 18.19 8.18 -24.09
C VAL A 282 18.39 9.12 -25.28
N VAL A 283 17.59 10.18 -25.33
CA VAL A 283 17.65 11.21 -26.38
C VAL A 283 17.75 12.61 -25.78
N THR A 284 18.32 13.55 -26.53
CA THR A 284 18.54 14.94 -26.07
C THR A 284 17.25 15.71 -25.76
N SER A 285 16.11 15.29 -26.32
CA SER A 285 14.81 15.94 -26.16
C SER A 285 13.99 15.46 -24.96
N ALA A 286 14.25 14.26 -24.44
CA ALA A 286 13.44 13.64 -23.38
C ALA A 286 14.18 13.62 -22.04
N LEU A 287 13.45 13.63 -20.92
CA LEU A 287 14.02 13.44 -19.59
C LEU A 287 13.97 11.95 -19.25
N PRO A 288 15.06 11.37 -18.69
CA PRO A 288 14.97 10.03 -18.15
C PRO A 288 14.08 10.04 -16.91
N ASP A 289 13.11 9.14 -16.87
CA ASP A 289 12.23 8.88 -15.73
C ASP A 289 12.32 7.40 -15.37
N LYS A 290 11.69 6.51 -16.15
CA LYS A 290 11.71 5.06 -15.92
C LYS A 290 13.13 4.49 -15.96
N THR A 291 13.92 4.92 -16.96
CA THR A 291 15.29 4.40 -17.13
C THR A 291 16.31 5.07 -16.21
N ALA A 292 15.93 6.07 -15.41
CA ALA A 292 16.87 6.85 -14.61
C ALA A 292 17.71 5.97 -13.67
N VAL A 293 17.11 4.95 -13.05
CA VAL A 293 17.78 4.01 -12.13
C VAL A 293 18.82 3.16 -12.85
N LEU A 294 18.45 2.64 -14.02
CA LEU A 294 19.34 1.84 -14.87
C LEU A 294 20.51 2.69 -15.37
N LEU A 295 20.23 3.92 -15.83
CA LEU A 295 21.26 4.85 -16.29
C LEU A 295 22.23 5.24 -15.17
N TRP A 296 21.74 5.45 -13.96
CA TRP A 296 22.59 5.70 -12.80
C TRP A 296 23.55 4.53 -12.54
N SER A 297 23.04 3.30 -12.59
CA SER A 297 23.81 2.08 -12.37
C SER A 297 24.90 1.88 -13.42
N GLU A 298 24.55 2.06 -14.71
CA GLU A 298 25.49 2.01 -15.84
C GLU A 298 26.58 3.07 -15.73
N LEU A 299 26.22 4.31 -15.35
CA LEU A 299 27.17 5.39 -15.14
C LEU A 299 28.11 5.10 -13.97
N LYS A 300 27.60 4.50 -12.88
CA LYS A 300 28.41 4.13 -11.73
C LYS A 300 29.42 3.04 -12.10
N GLN A 301 28.98 2.01 -12.82
CA GLN A 301 29.85 0.95 -13.32
C GLN A 301 30.92 1.50 -14.28
N ALA A 302 30.55 2.40 -15.19
CA ALA A 302 31.49 3.03 -16.11
C ALA A 302 32.54 3.91 -15.38
N GLN A 303 32.12 4.59 -14.30
CA GLN A 303 33.02 5.36 -13.44
C GLN A 303 34.09 4.46 -12.79
N ASP A 304 33.66 3.31 -12.24
CA ASP A 304 34.55 2.37 -11.56
C ASP A 304 35.53 1.67 -12.51
N GLN A 305 35.14 1.46 -13.77
CA GLN A 305 35.95 0.74 -14.76
C GLN A 305 36.96 1.59 -15.54
N GLN A 306 36.68 2.88 -15.76
CA GLN A 306 37.42 3.66 -16.78
C GLN A 306 38.47 4.63 -16.24
N ASP A 307 38.76 4.67 -14.93
CA ASP A 307 39.68 5.67 -14.33
C ASP A 307 39.35 7.11 -14.78
N ARG A 308 38.09 7.35 -15.18
CA ARG A 308 37.65 8.62 -15.76
C ARG A 308 37.43 9.63 -14.64
N GLN A 309 37.96 10.84 -14.81
CA GLN A 309 37.73 12.02 -13.96
C GLN A 309 36.28 12.54 -13.97
N VAL A 310 35.29 11.77 -14.44
CA VAL A 310 33.90 12.22 -14.39
C VAL A 310 33.37 12.00 -12.98
N TRP A 311 33.25 13.10 -12.26
CA TRP A 311 32.59 13.14 -10.97
C TRP A 311 31.09 12.94 -11.16
N LEU A 312 30.56 11.84 -10.61
CA LEU A 312 29.14 11.51 -10.58
C LEU A 312 28.60 11.81 -9.16
N PRO A 313 27.85 12.91 -8.96
CA PRO A 313 27.34 13.28 -7.65
C PRO A 313 26.22 12.34 -7.19
N ASP A 314 26.21 11.96 -5.92
CA ASP A 314 25.15 11.14 -5.32
C ASP A 314 23.77 11.80 -5.42
N SER A 315 23.69 13.12 -5.58
CA SER A 315 22.45 13.88 -5.77
C SER A 315 21.65 13.51 -7.03
N LEU A 316 22.32 12.87 -8.01
CA LEU A 316 21.70 12.38 -9.23
C LEU A 316 21.12 10.97 -9.10
N ASP A 317 21.39 10.29 -7.98
CA ASP A 317 20.82 8.98 -7.68
C ASP A 317 19.28 9.09 -7.59
N PRO A 318 18.54 8.42 -8.48
CA PRO A 318 17.09 8.44 -8.49
C PRO A 318 16.47 7.67 -7.32
N CYS A 319 17.24 6.85 -6.60
CA CYS A 319 16.77 5.93 -5.58
C CYS A 319 17.23 6.32 -4.16
N ASN A 320 16.48 5.86 -3.17
CA ASN A 320 16.95 5.74 -1.79
C ASN A 320 17.19 4.26 -1.51
N ASN A 321 18.29 3.91 -0.82
CA ASN A 321 18.75 2.54 -0.53
C ASN A 321 17.81 1.71 0.40
N GLY A 322 16.49 1.86 0.27
CA GLY A 322 15.51 1.07 0.99
C GLY A 322 15.29 -0.30 0.35
N PRO A 323 15.09 -1.38 1.13
CA PRO A 323 15.03 -2.75 0.62
C PRO A 323 13.71 -3.14 -0.07
N THR A 324 12.79 -2.21 -0.34
CA THR A 324 11.43 -2.56 -0.78
C THR A 324 10.80 -1.53 -1.73
N PHE A 325 10.34 -2.02 -2.89
CA PHE A 325 9.33 -1.44 -3.79
C PHE A 325 9.45 0.06 -4.06
N THR A 326 10.41 0.44 -4.91
CA THR A 326 10.51 1.81 -5.45
C THR A 326 9.93 1.84 -6.87
N PRO A 327 8.88 2.62 -7.15
CA PRO A 327 8.37 2.75 -8.52
C PRO A 327 9.49 3.26 -9.43
N GLU A 328 9.64 2.67 -10.61
CA GLU A 328 10.73 3.00 -11.53
C GLU A 328 10.48 4.34 -12.23
N SER A 329 9.21 4.74 -12.40
CA SER A 329 8.78 6.00 -12.98
C SER A 329 7.80 6.77 -12.08
N LEU A 330 7.74 8.10 -12.26
CA LEU A 330 6.72 8.96 -11.67
C LEU A 330 5.30 8.50 -12.00
N PHE A 331 5.06 7.99 -13.20
CA PHE A 331 3.71 7.67 -13.64
C PHE A 331 3.28 6.23 -13.35
N GLU A 332 4.19 5.39 -12.86
CA GLU A 332 3.90 4.02 -12.42
C GLU A 332 3.28 3.95 -11.03
N PHE A 333 3.14 5.08 -10.34
CA PHE A 333 2.44 5.16 -9.07
C PHE A 333 1.29 6.18 -9.13
N PRO A 334 0.12 5.89 -8.53
CA PRO A 334 -0.98 6.84 -8.54
C PRO A 334 -0.67 8.15 -7.81
N HIS A 335 -0.91 9.26 -8.49
CA HIS A 335 -0.75 10.62 -7.97
C HIS A 335 -2.06 11.39 -8.00
N HIS A 336 -2.17 12.43 -7.17
CA HIS A 336 -3.19 13.45 -7.38
C HIS A 336 -3.01 14.07 -8.77
N LEU A 337 -4.11 14.31 -9.50
CA LEU A 337 -4.06 14.82 -10.88
C LEU A 337 -3.23 16.09 -11.01
N GLN A 338 -3.37 17.02 -10.07
CA GLN A 338 -2.61 18.26 -10.06
C GLN A 338 -1.09 18.04 -9.92
N VAL A 339 -0.66 16.93 -9.33
CA VAL A 339 0.76 16.55 -9.25
C VAL A 339 1.22 15.96 -10.59
N ALA A 340 0.42 15.09 -11.19
CA ALA A 340 0.72 14.47 -12.49
C ALA A 340 0.76 15.50 -13.62
N GLU A 341 -0.23 16.40 -13.69
CA GLU A 341 -0.28 17.51 -14.65
C GLU A 341 0.91 18.45 -14.49
N LEU A 342 1.27 18.78 -13.24
CA LEU A 342 2.44 19.61 -12.99
C LEU A 342 3.73 18.91 -13.44
N ALA A 343 3.85 17.59 -13.31
CA ALA A 343 5.00 16.87 -13.84
C ALA A 343 5.09 17.00 -15.37
N VAL A 344 3.95 16.90 -16.06
CA VAL A 344 3.86 17.11 -17.51
C VAL A 344 4.29 18.52 -17.90
N ASP A 345 3.86 19.54 -17.16
CA ASP A 345 4.29 20.94 -17.39
C ASP A 345 5.81 21.11 -17.29
N TYR A 346 6.48 20.30 -16.46
CA TYR A 346 7.94 20.32 -16.31
C TYR A 346 8.66 19.45 -17.35
N GLY A 347 7.95 18.75 -18.22
CA GLY A 347 8.50 17.99 -19.35
C GLY A 347 8.68 16.50 -19.10
N PHE A 348 8.08 15.96 -18.04
CA PHE A 348 7.90 14.52 -17.89
C PHE A 348 6.73 14.05 -18.75
N ALA A 349 6.74 12.80 -19.19
CA ALA A 349 5.68 12.26 -20.04
C ALA A 349 5.10 10.99 -19.41
N PRO A 350 3.78 10.76 -19.50
CA PRO A 350 3.15 9.50 -19.06
C PRO A 350 3.42 8.41 -20.10
N ARG A 351 4.69 8.09 -20.30
CA ARG A 351 5.27 7.01 -21.11
C ARG A 351 6.75 6.93 -20.79
N ASP A 352 7.32 5.73 -20.93
CA ASP A 352 8.75 5.54 -20.83
C ASP A 352 9.49 6.16 -22.03
N GLU A 353 10.82 6.11 -21.95
CA GLU A 353 11.74 6.66 -22.94
C GLU A 353 11.68 5.94 -24.29
N ASN A 354 11.18 4.70 -24.32
CA ASN A 354 10.91 3.93 -25.53
C ASN A 354 9.50 4.16 -26.10
N GLY A 355 8.66 4.91 -25.38
CA GLY A 355 7.29 5.24 -25.76
C GLY A 355 6.23 4.27 -25.25
N VAL A 356 6.59 3.34 -24.37
CA VAL A 356 5.65 2.41 -23.72
C VAL A 356 4.84 3.16 -22.67
N GLN A 357 3.53 2.99 -22.68
CA GLN A 357 2.66 3.67 -21.72
C GLN A 357 2.74 3.05 -20.31
N PRO A 358 2.52 3.84 -19.23
CA PRO A 358 2.70 3.38 -17.85
C PRO A 358 1.85 2.16 -17.51
N LEU A 359 0.60 2.11 -17.99
CA LEU A 359 -0.31 0.99 -17.71
C LEU A 359 0.17 -0.33 -18.31
N LEU A 360 1.02 -0.28 -19.33
CA LEU A 360 1.63 -1.47 -19.93
C LEU A 360 2.94 -1.88 -19.24
N SER A 361 3.60 -0.93 -18.59
CA SER A 361 4.95 -1.06 -18.09
C SER A 361 5.04 -1.31 -16.59
N GLY A 362 3.98 -1.00 -15.83
CA GLY A 362 4.01 -0.97 -14.36
C GLY A 362 3.05 -1.98 -13.70
N THR A 363 3.61 -2.81 -12.81
CA THR A 363 2.86 -3.64 -11.85
C THR A 363 2.25 -2.81 -10.72
N ASP A 364 2.91 -1.73 -10.32
CA ASP A 364 2.55 -0.89 -9.16
C ASP A 364 1.42 0.13 -9.37
N ILE A 365 0.96 0.33 -10.61
CA ILE A 365 -0.18 1.24 -10.85
C ILE A 365 -1.43 0.70 -10.18
N ILE A 366 -1.56 -0.62 -10.14
CA ILE A 366 -2.71 -1.29 -9.57
C ILE A 366 -2.44 -1.52 -8.08
N PRO A 367 -3.19 -0.90 -7.17
CA PRO A 367 -2.86 -0.92 -5.75
C PRO A 367 -3.01 -2.34 -5.20
N HIS A 368 -1.89 -2.89 -4.71
CA HIS A 368 -1.89 -4.23 -4.13
C HIS A 368 -2.66 -4.30 -2.81
N TYR A 369 -2.50 -3.33 -1.89
CA TYR A 369 -3.24 -3.32 -0.63
C TYR A 369 -3.41 -1.89 -0.08
N LEU A 370 -4.67 -1.43 0.01
CA LEU A 370 -5.25 -0.57 1.06
C LEU A 370 -4.57 0.74 1.53
N SER A 371 -3.48 1.23 0.93
CA SER A 371 -2.80 2.45 1.42
C SER A 371 -3.24 3.76 0.75
N MET A 372 -3.81 3.74 -0.46
CA MET A 372 -4.20 4.97 -1.17
C MET A 372 -5.70 5.25 -1.04
N ARG A 373 -6.04 6.55 -0.97
CA ARG A 373 -7.44 7.01 -1.08
C ARG A 373 -7.96 6.61 -2.46
N SER A 374 -8.94 5.70 -2.53
CA SER A 374 -9.38 5.15 -3.82
C SER A 374 -9.94 6.21 -4.79
N GLU A 375 -10.36 7.38 -4.30
CA GLU A 375 -10.67 8.55 -5.13
C GLU A 375 -9.48 9.01 -5.99
N VAL A 376 -8.29 9.13 -5.40
CA VAL A 376 -7.07 9.58 -6.09
C VAL A 376 -6.73 8.59 -7.20
N PHE A 377 -6.83 7.31 -6.87
CA PHE A 377 -6.60 6.22 -7.81
C PHE A 377 -7.54 6.28 -9.02
N MET A 378 -8.86 6.39 -8.80
CA MET A 378 -9.84 6.43 -9.90
C MET A 378 -9.64 7.64 -10.82
N LYS A 379 -9.41 8.83 -10.24
CA LYS A 379 -9.12 10.04 -11.02
C LYS A 379 -7.85 9.89 -11.85
N TYR A 380 -6.79 9.37 -11.23
CA TYR A 380 -5.51 9.14 -11.88
C TYR A 380 -5.59 8.13 -13.03
N LEU A 381 -6.28 7.00 -12.83
CA LEU A 381 -6.51 6.03 -13.90
C LEU A 381 -7.31 6.64 -15.06
N ASN A 382 -8.40 7.35 -14.76
CA ASN A 382 -9.19 8.03 -15.79
C ASN A 382 -8.36 9.01 -16.61
N TRP A 383 -7.42 9.70 -15.98
CA TRP A 383 -6.49 10.60 -16.63
C TRP A 383 -5.45 9.83 -17.47
N LEU A 384 -4.83 8.78 -16.93
CA LEU A 384 -3.87 7.96 -17.67
C LEU A 384 -4.48 7.32 -18.94
N LEU A 385 -5.71 6.82 -18.85
CA LEU A 385 -6.43 6.23 -20.00
C LEU A 385 -6.63 7.22 -21.15
N GLN A 386 -6.56 8.53 -20.93
CA GLN A 386 -6.60 9.52 -22.01
C GLN A 386 -5.29 9.56 -22.82
N TYR A 387 -4.17 9.12 -22.22
CA TYR A 387 -2.85 9.05 -22.85
C TYR A 387 -2.54 7.67 -23.42
N ASP A 388 -3.23 6.64 -22.94
CA ASP A 388 -2.98 5.25 -23.29
C ASP A 388 -4.13 4.67 -24.12
N LEU A 389 -4.04 4.85 -25.45
CA LEU A 389 -5.08 4.43 -26.39
C LEU A 389 -4.91 2.99 -26.90
N ASN A 390 -3.81 2.30 -26.57
CA ASN A 390 -3.51 0.94 -27.05
C ASN A 390 -3.61 -0.08 -25.90
N LEU A 391 -4.81 -0.18 -25.32
CA LEU A 391 -5.14 -1.03 -24.16
C LEU A 391 -5.30 -2.52 -24.51
N GLU A 392 -5.05 -2.90 -25.76
CA GLU A 392 -5.21 -4.27 -26.29
C GLU A 392 -3.97 -5.15 -26.08
N LEU A 393 -2.92 -4.62 -25.45
CA LEU A 393 -1.71 -5.39 -25.19
C LEU A 393 -2.00 -6.49 -24.15
N SER A 394 -2.03 -7.71 -24.68
CA SER A 394 -1.98 -8.97 -23.96
C SER A 394 -0.62 -9.11 -23.28
N LEU A 395 -0.59 -9.09 -21.96
CA LEU A 395 0.56 -9.56 -21.20
C LEU A 395 0.55 -11.10 -21.26
N GLU A 396 1.67 -11.67 -21.69
CA GLU A 396 2.03 -13.08 -21.49
C GLU A 396 1.19 -14.12 -22.29
N SER A 397 1.47 -15.40 -22.03
CA SER A 397 0.90 -16.59 -22.68
C SER A 397 -0.63 -16.70 -22.60
N PHE A 398 -1.28 -15.95 -21.72
CA PHE A 398 -2.71 -16.09 -21.41
C PHE A 398 -3.59 -14.98 -22.00
N GLN A 399 -3.09 -14.16 -22.93
CA GLN A 399 -3.89 -13.09 -23.54
C GLN A 399 -4.44 -12.07 -22.53
N PHE A 400 -3.78 -11.91 -21.38
CA PHE A 400 -4.31 -11.14 -20.27
C PHE A 400 -4.02 -9.65 -20.45
N SER A 401 -5.04 -8.87 -20.83
CA SER A 401 -4.85 -7.44 -21.07
C SER A 401 -4.87 -6.60 -19.78
N ILE A 402 -4.39 -5.36 -19.89
CA ILE A 402 -4.44 -4.40 -18.79
C ILE A 402 -5.85 -4.12 -18.27
N LEU A 403 -6.86 -4.19 -19.14
CA LEU A 403 -8.26 -4.02 -18.75
C LEU A 403 -8.75 -5.14 -17.84
N HIS A 404 -8.24 -6.36 -18.02
CA HIS A 404 -8.52 -7.47 -17.11
C HIS A 404 -7.96 -7.19 -15.72
N ARG A 405 -6.71 -6.70 -15.64
CA ARG A 405 -6.10 -6.30 -14.36
C ARG A 405 -6.90 -5.18 -13.68
N LEU A 406 -7.30 -4.15 -14.43
CA LEU A 406 -8.12 -3.04 -13.92
C LEU A 406 -9.49 -3.50 -13.42
N ALA A 407 -10.15 -4.43 -14.13
CA ALA A 407 -11.42 -5.00 -13.70
C ALA A 407 -11.31 -5.74 -12.37
N ILE A 408 -10.24 -6.51 -12.15
CA ILE A 408 -9.95 -7.14 -10.86
C ILE A 408 -9.79 -6.08 -9.77
N SER A 409 -9.02 -5.01 -10.02
CA SER A 409 -8.83 -3.93 -9.05
C SER A 409 -10.14 -3.26 -8.67
N ILE A 410 -11.01 -2.99 -9.65
CA ILE A 410 -12.33 -2.41 -9.43
C ILE A 410 -13.18 -3.34 -8.56
N GLY A 411 -13.20 -4.64 -8.85
CA GLY A 411 -13.90 -5.64 -8.03
C GLY A 411 -13.46 -5.61 -6.56
N ARG A 412 -12.13 -5.54 -6.30
CA ARG A 412 -11.57 -5.43 -4.95
C ARG A 412 -11.96 -4.11 -4.25
N ILE A 413 -12.00 -3.00 -4.98
CA ILE A 413 -12.42 -1.69 -4.46
C ILE A 413 -13.90 -1.73 -4.08
N ILE A 414 -14.76 -2.28 -4.95
CA ILE A 414 -16.19 -2.45 -4.68
C ILE A 414 -16.40 -3.30 -3.42
N ALA A 415 -15.71 -4.44 -3.29
CA ALA A 415 -15.78 -5.29 -2.11
C ALA A 415 -15.39 -4.54 -0.83
N SER A 416 -14.28 -3.80 -0.87
CA SER A 416 -13.78 -3.00 0.27
C SER A 416 -14.75 -1.89 0.66
N SER A 417 -15.46 -1.32 -0.31
CA SER A 417 -16.44 -0.25 -0.08
C SER A 417 -17.76 -0.78 0.48
N LEU A 418 -18.30 -1.85 -0.09
CA LEU A 418 -19.54 -2.47 0.37
C LEU A 418 -19.38 -3.10 1.77
N SER A 419 -18.21 -3.69 2.08
CA SER A 419 -17.92 -4.21 3.42
C SER A 419 -17.89 -3.12 4.51
N ARG A 420 -17.39 -1.92 4.18
CA ARG A 420 -17.36 -0.77 5.10
C ARG A 420 -18.75 -0.19 5.36
N ALA A 421 -19.64 -0.24 4.37
CA ALA A 421 -21.02 0.22 4.49
C ALA A 421 -21.87 -0.67 5.43
N GLN A 422 -21.60 -1.97 5.48
CA GLN A 422 -22.30 -2.90 6.40
C GLN A 422 -21.87 -2.73 7.87
N ALA A 423 -20.67 -2.18 8.12
CA ALA A 423 -20.11 -2.06 9.47
C ALA A 423 -20.44 -0.73 10.19
N SER A 424 -21.10 0.26 9.55
CA SER A 424 -21.43 1.53 10.21
C SER A 424 -22.63 2.29 9.62
N VAL A 425 -23.54 2.72 10.50
CA VAL A 425 -24.55 3.76 10.22
C VAL A 425 -23.82 5.11 10.21
N LEU A 426 -23.20 5.54 9.10
CA LEU A 426 -22.71 6.92 8.93
C LEU A 426 -22.39 7.26 7.45
N LEU A 427 -23.31 8.02 6.83
CA LEU A 427 -23.20 9.15 5.87
C LEU A 427 -22.13 9.24 4.75
N HIS A 428 -21.18 8.32 4.60
CA HIS A 428 -20.38 8.23 3.37
C HIS A 428 -20.96 7.16 2.48
N ARG A 429 -21.92 7.53 1.63
CA ARG A 429 -21.99 6.88 0.30
C ARG A 429 -20.58 7.00 -0.26
N ASP A 430 -19.88 5.86 -0.28
CA ASP A 430 -18.43 5.78 -0.29
C ASP A 430 -17.87 6.56 -1.50
N VAL A 431 -17.04 7.60 -1.26
CA VAL A 431 -16.54 8.53 -2.32
C VAL A 431 -15.93 7.77 -3.50
N CYS A 432 -15.37 6.60 -3.24
CA CYS A 432 -14.81 5.69 -4.24
C CYS A 432 -15.85 5.20 -5.25
N ILE A 433 -17.06 4.89 -4.79
CA ILE A 433 -18.16 4.41 -5.61
C ILE A 433 -18.70 5.54 -6.48
N SER A 434 -18.87 6.75 -5.92
CA SER A 434 -19.32 7.90 -6.72
C SER A 434 -18.32 8.24 -7.82
N GLU A 435 -17.02 8.23 -7.53
CA GLU A 435 -15.97 8.52 -8.50
C GLU A 435 -15.83 7.44 -9.58
N LEU A 436 -16.05 6.17 -9.22
CA LEU A 436 -16.16 5.09 -10.20
C LEU A 436 -17.36 5.33 -11.13
N GLN A 437 -18.52 5.67 -10.57
CA GLN A 437 -19.75 5.94 -11.32
C GLN A 437 -19.70 7.20 -12.19
N ASP A 438 -18.92 8.20 -11.75
CA ASP A 438 -18.73 9.46 -12.47
C ASP A 438 -17.60 9.34 -13.52
N SER A 439 -16.87 8.21 -13.53
CA SER A 439 -15.90 7.91 -14.58
C SER A 439 -16.58 7.82 -15.94
N ARG A 440 -16.17 8.70 -16.85
CA ARG A 440 -16.63 8.71 -18.24
C ARG A 440 -15.82 7.80 -19.17
N THR A 441 -14.73 7.22 -18.68
CA THR A 441 -13.75 6.54 -19.53
C THR A 441 -13.47 5.12 -19.04
N LEU A 442 -13.12 4.94 -17.76
CA LEU A 442 -12.70 3.64 -17.21
C LEU A 442 -13.82 2.59 -17.25
N LEU A 443 -14.99 2.91 -16.69
CA LEU A 443 -16.11 1.97 -16.66
C LEU A 443 -16.59 1.59 -18.08
N PRO A 444 -16.90 2.53 -18.99
CA PRO A 444 -17.32 2.18 -20.34
C PRO A 444 -16.28 1.33 -21.08
N VAL A 445 -14.99 1.69 -20.99
CA VAL A 445 -13.92 0.93 -21.66
C VAL A 445 -13.86 -0.50 -21.15
N ILE A 446 -14.00 -0.75 -19.84
CA ILE A 446 -14.01 -2.11 -19.30
C ILE A 446 -15.27 -2.88 -19.70
N CYS A 447 -16.43 -2.24 -19.65
CA CYS A 447 -17.71 -2.89 -19.93
C CYS A 447 -17.85 -3.28 -21.42
N ASP A 448 -17.43 -2.39 -22.32
CA ASP A 448 -17.59 -2.57 -23.76
C ASP A 448 -16.48 -3.42 -24.37
N ASN A 449 -15.34 -3.57 -23.69
CA ASN A 449 -14.20 -4.32 -24.23
C ASN A 449 -14.52 -5.81 -24.43
N LYS A 450 -14.09 -6.33 -25.58
CA LYS A 450 -14.32 -7.70 -26.04
C LYS A 450 -13.05 -8.55 -26.09
N ALA A 451 -11.92 -8.04 -25.60
CA ALA A 451 -10.71 -8.84 -25.47
C ALA A 451 -11.00 -10.05 -24.57
N GLN A 452 -10.41 -11.19 -24.92
CA GLN A 452 -10.55 -12.44 -24.18
C GLN A 452 -9.19 -12.83 -23.62
N CYS A 453 -9.18 -13.33 -22.39
CA CYS A 453 -8.03 -14.05 -21.84
C CYS A 453 -8.21 -15.57 -21.98
N ASN A 454 -7.11 -16.31 -21.89
CA ASN A 454 -7.06 -17.77 -21.96
C ASN A 454 -6.59 -18.39 -20.64
N ILE A 455 -6.96 -17.78 -19.50
CA ILE A 455 -6.64 -18.32 -18.19
C ILE A 455 -7.41 -19.64 -18.01
N PRO A 456 -6.75 -20.76 -17.66
CA PRO A 456 -7.39 -22.08 -17.60
C PRO A 456 -8.33 -22.27 -16.38
N CYS A 457 -8.60 -21.22 -15.62
CA CYS A 457 -9.41 -21.31 -14.42
C CYS A 457 -10.91 -21.31 -14.78
N PRO A 458 -11.74 -22.15 -14.12
CA PRO A 458 -13.19 -22.17 -14.37
C PRO A 458 -13.85 -20.80 -14.25
N CYS A 459 -13.32 -19.93 -13.37
CA CYS A 459 -13.75 -18.53 -13.17
C CYS A 459 -13.76 -17.66 -14.45
N SER A 460 -13.02 -18.09 -15.47
CA SER A 460 -12.77 -17.36 -16.70
C SER A 460 -12.80 -18.31 -17.89
N SER A 461 -13.62 -19.35 -17.85
CA SER A 461 -13.77 -20.30 -18.97
C SER A 461 -14.79 -19.81 -20.00
N GLY A 462 -14.70 -20.35 -21.22
CA GLY A 462 -15.66 -20.12 -22.29
C GLY A 462 -15.90 -18.63 -22.60
N ILE A 463 -17.13 -18.16 -22.36
CA ILE A 463 -17.51 -16.77 -22.63
C ILE A 463 -17.09 -15.79 -21.52
N PHE A 464 -16.66 -16.27 -20.34
CA PHE A 464 -16.39 -15.49 -19.13
C PHE A 464 -14.96 -14.94 -19.07
N THR A 465 -14.36 -14.72 -20.23
CA THR A 465 -12.95 -14.34 -20.41
C THR A 465 -12.74 -12.84 -20.61
N ARG A 466 -13.79 -12.02 -20.64
CA ARG A 466 -13.69 -10.58 -20.89
C ARG A 466 -13.35 -9.82 -19.61
N PRO A 467 -12.77 -8.59 -19.69
CA PRO A 467 -12.48 -7.79 -18.50
C PRO A 467 -13.67 -7.64 -17.55
N LEU A 468 -14.85 -7.35 -18.10
CA LEU A 468 -16.09 -7.19 -17.36
C LEU A 468 -16.44 -8.41 -16.47
N ALA A 469 -16.14 -9.63 -16.93
CA ALA A 469 -16.42 -10.86 -16.17
C ALA A 469 -15.57 -10.99 -14.90
N LEU A 470 -14.41 -10.34 -14.83
CA LEU A 470 -13.47 -10.46 -13.71
C LEU A 470 -13.81 -9.57 -12.50
N ILE A 471 -14.78 -8.66 -12.63
CA ILE A 471 -15.19 -7.78 -11.54
C ILE A 471 -15.81 -8.58 -10.39
N LEU A 472 -16.78 -9.46 -10.68
CA LEU A 472 -17.50 -10.22 -9.66
C LEU A 472 -16.62 -11.26 -8.93
N PRO A 473 -15.81 -12.07 -9.62
CA PRO A 473 -14.89 -13.00 -8.96
C PRO A 473 -13.90 -12.27 -8.03
N ALA A 474 -13.32 -11.15 -8.47
CA ALA A 474 -12.41 -10.36 -7.64
C ALA A 474 -13.10 -9.78 -6.40
N MET A 475 -14.34 -9.32 -6.56
CA MET A 475 -15.16 -8.80 -5.46
C MET A 475 -15.49 -9.89 -4.44
N LEU A 476 -15.94 -11.06 -4.89
CA LEU A 476 -16.37 -12.15 -4.02
C LEU A 476 -15.20 -12.82 -3.30
N ARG A 477 -14.06 -13.03 -3.99
CA ARG A 477 -12.85 -13.62 -3.40
C ARG A 477 -12.34 -12.84 -2.18
N HIS A 478 -12.43 -11.51 -2.20
CA HIS A 478 -11.99 -10.67 -1.07
C HIS A 478 -12.76 -10.97 0.23
N ARG A 479 -14.01 -11.46 0.14
CA ARG A 479 -14.82 -11.83 1.30
C ARG A 479 -14.57 -13.28 1.75
N SER A 480 -14.27 -14.18 0.81
CA SER A 480 -14.09 -15.61 1.05
C SER A 480 -12.82 -15.98 1.83
N TYR A 481 -11.80 -15.12 1.89
CA TYR A 481 -10.60 -15.32 2.72
C TYR A 481 -10.90 -15.53 4.21
N LEU A 482 -12.11 -15.16 4.68
CA LEU A 482 -12.49 -15.29 6.08
C LEU A 482 -13.27 -16.58 6.40
N LYS A 483 -13.89 -17.27 5.42
CA LYS A 483 -14.74 -18.46 5.65
C LYS A 483 -14.90 -19.33 4.39
N LEU A 484 -13.89 -20.11 4.02
CA LEU A 484 -13.97 -21.02 2.85
C LEU A 484 -14.95 -22.20 3.08
N THR A 485 -15.24 -22.57 4.32
CA THR A 485 -16.04 -23.78 4.61
C THR A 485 -17.56 -23.60 4.47
N HIS A 486 -18.05 -22.37 4.25
CA HIS A 486 -19.51 -22.12 4.24
C HIS A 486 -19.99 -21.02 3.27
N PHE A 487 -19.46 -20.91 2.05
CA PHE A 487 -19.91 -19.88 1.08
C PHE A 487 -21.44 -19.89 0.89
N PHE A 488 -22.03 -21.07 0.72
CA PHE A 488 -23.48 -21.20 0.54
C PHE A 488 -24.30 -20.83 1.77
N SER A 489 -23.72 -20.89 2.99
CA SER A 489 -24.44 -20.51 4.21
C SER A 489 -24.80 -19.03 4.27
N ASP A 490 -24.07 -18.18 3.55
CA ASP A 490 -24.31 -16.75 3.43
C ASP A 490 -24.69 -16.36 1.99
N ILE A 491 -25.29 -17.30 1.22
CA ILE A 491 -25.56 -17.10 -0.20
C ILE A 491 -26.46 -15.88 -0.46
N ARG A 492 -27.42 -15.62 0.44
CA ARG A 492 -28.30 -14.45 0.34
C ARG A 492 -27.49 -13.15 0.40
N GLY A 493 -26.53 -13.04 1.33
CA GLY A 493 -25.65 -11.89 1.43
C GLY A 493 -24.73 -11.75 0.20
N HIS A 494 -24.27 -12.86 -0.38
CA HIS A 494 -23.50 -12.84 -1.63
C HIS A 494 -24.34 -12.40 -2.84
N VAL A 495 -25.59 -12.87 -2.95
CA VAL A 495 -26.54 -12.45 -4.00
C VAL A 495 -26.82 -10.94 -3.91
N GLU A 496 -27.11 -10.43 -2.71
CA GLU A 496 -27.34 -8.99 -2.48
C GLU A 496 -26.12 -8.16 -2.86
N LEU A 497 -24.91 -8.65 -2.58
CA LEU A 497 -23.66 -8.01 -2.96
C LEU A 497 -23.47 -7.95 -4.47
N VAL A 498 -23.76 -9.05 -5.18
CA VAL A 498 -23.69 -9.11 -6.64
C VAL A 498 -24.69 -8.16 -7.29
N ILE A 499 -25.95 -8.14 -6.82
CA ILE A 499 -26.97 -7.20 -7.29
C ILE A 499 -26.49 -5.75 -7.08
N SER A 500 -26.03 -5.45 -5.86
CA SER A 500 -25.49 -4.12 -5.54
C SER A 500 -24.35 -3.73 -6.47
N CYS A 501 -23.42 -4.64 -6.76
CA CYS A 501 -22.32 -4.41 -7.68
C CYS A 501 -22.80 -4.09 -9.10
N ILE A 502 -23.76 -4.85 -9.63
CA ILE A 502 -24.31 -4.63 -10.97
C ILE A 502 -25.02 -3.27 -11.05
N ASP A 503 -25.80 -2.92 -10.03
CA ASP A 503 -26.45 -1.60 -9.93
C ASP A 503 -25.41 -0.46 -9.90
N LEU A 504 -24.26 -0.69 -9.25
CA LEU A 504 -23.18 0.28 -9.22
C LEU A 504 -22.56 0.52 -10.59
N LEU A 505 -22.49 -0.48 -11.46
CA LEU A 505 -21.96 -0.37 -12.82
C LEU A 505 -22.88 0.42 -13.76
N LYS A 506 -24.14 0.67 -13.38
CA LYS A 506 -25.14 1.44 -14.16
C LYS A 506 -25.29 0.95 -15.61
N LEU A 507 -25.19 -0.35 -15.83
CA LEU A 507 -25.43 -0.96 -17.14
C LEU A 507 -26.90 -0.78 -17.53
N SER A 508 -27.16 -0.47 -18.80
CA SER A 508 -28.53 -0.38 -19.30
C SER A 508 -29.15 -1.78 -19.32
N GLU A 509 -30.34 -1.95 -18.73
CA GLU A 509 -31.04 -3.25 -18.63
C GLU A 509 -31.24 -3.95 -20.00
N CYS A 510 -31.29 -3.19 -21.10
CA CYS A 510 -31.44 -3.73 -22.45
C CYS A 510 -30.10 -3.89 -23.21
N SER A 511 -28.97 -3.66 -22.57
CA SER A 511 -27.65 -3.78 -23.20
C SER A 511 -27.17 -5.23 -23.23
N SER A 512 -26.35 -5.57 -24.24
CA SER A 512 -25.65 -6.87 -24.30
C SER A 512 -24.74 -7.08 -23.09
N GLU A 513 -24.25 -6.00 -22.50
CA GLU A 513 -23.33 -5.94 -21.37
C GLU A 513 -24.06 -6.29 -20.07
N TYR A 514 -25.30 -5.83 -19.90
CA TYR A 514 -26.15 -6.22 -18.78
C TYR A 514 -26.50 -7.71 -18.83
N LEU A 515 -26.91 -8.21 -20.00
CA LEU A 515 -27.18 -9.64 -20.20
C LEU A 515 -25.93 -10.50 -19.98
N TYR A 516 -24.77 -10.02 -20.46
CA TYR A 516 -23.50 -10.68 -20.21
C TYR A 516 -23.14 -10.72 -18.72
N MET A 517 -23.38 -9.62 -17.99
CA MET A 517 -23.15 -9.57 -16.54
C MET A 517 -24.10 -10.47 -15.76
N ALA A 518 -25.34 -10.65 -16.22
CA ALA A 518 -26.27 -11.63 -15.66
C ALA A 518 -25.64 -13.03 -15.72
N LYS A 519 -25.16 -13.44 -16.91
CA LYS A 519 -24.50 -14.75 -17.11
C LYS A 519 -23.24 -14.87 -16.24
N CYS A 520 -22.41 -13.82 -16.16
CA CYS A 520 -21.24 -13.80 -15.28
C CYS A 520 -21.61 -13.98 -13.79
N ALA A 521 -22.71 -13.37 -13.35
CA ALA A 521 -23.21 -13.48 -11.99
C ALA A 521 -23.67 -14.91 -11.65
N PHE A 522 -24.44 -15.55 -12.55
CA PHE A 522 -24.91 -16.91 -12.36
C PHE A 522 -23.74 -17.88 -12.27
N HIS A 523 -22.80 -17.75 -13.21
CA HIS A 523 -21.60 -18.56 -13.31
C HIS A 523 -20.75 -18.49 -12.04
N ILE A 524 -20.34 -17.28 -11.61
CA ILE A 524 -19.44 -17.17 -10.45
C ILE A 524 -20.12 -17.58 -9.15
N LEU A 525 -21.40 -17.26 -8.97
CA LEU A 525 -22.13 -17.69 -7.78
C LEU A 525 -22.30 -19.21 -7.76
N ALA A 526 -22.57 -19.84 -8.92
CA ALA A 526 -22.69 -21.30 -9.03
C ALA A 526 -21.35 -21.96 -8.76
N MET A 527 -20.27 -21.51 -9.42
CA MET A 527 -18.90 -22.00 -9.21
C MET A 527 -18.52 -21.99 -7.73
N MET A 528 -18.71 -20.86 -7.05
CA MET A 528 -18.37 -20.73 -5.62
C MET A 528 -19.30 -21.53 -4.70
N SER A 529 -20.56 -21.75 -5.10
CA SER A 529 -21.51 -22.57 -4.34
C SER A 529 -21.20 -24.06 -4.45
N LEU A 530 -20.73 -24.52 -5.61
CA LEU A 530 -20.26 -25.88 -5.85
C LEU A 530 -18.93 -26.19 -5.15
N GLY A 531 -18.21 -25.16 -4.69
CA GLY A 531 -16.90 -25.32 -4.05
C GLY A 531 -15.74 -25.49 -5.03
N ILE A 532 -15.95 -25.18 -6.32
CA ILE A 532 -14.90 -25.26 -7.35
C ILE A 532 -13.80 -24.24 -7.04
N ARG A 533 -12.55 -24.69 -7.11
CA ARG A 533 -11.40 -23.88 -6.72
C ARG A 533 -11.00 -22.91 -7.82
N HIS A 534 -10.59 -21.70 -7.41
CA HIS A 534 -9.82 -20.83 -8.29
C HIS A 534 -8.39 -21.34 -8.41
N LEU A 535 -7.84 -21.34 -9.62
CA LEU A 535 -6.41 -21.59 -9.81
C LEU A 535 -5.59 -20.44 -9.21
N PRO A 536 -4.35 -20.70 -8.74
CA PRO A 536 -3.48 -19.67 -8.16
C PRO A 536 -3.26 -18.47 -9.10
N ILE A 537 -3.22 -18.70 -10.41
CA ILE A 537 -3.09 -17.65 -11.44
C ILE A 537 -4.35 -16.80 -11.64
N CYS A 538 -5.56 -17.29 -11.29
CA CYS A 538 -6.80 -16.51 -11.41
C CYS A 538 -6.82 -15.43 -10.32
N LEU A 539 -7.13 -14.17 -10.69
CA LEU A 539 -7.32 -13.03 -9.79
C LEU A 539 -6.09 -12.60 -8.96
N THR A 540 -4.88 -13.07 -9.25
CA THR A 540 -3.65 -12.48 -8.71
C THR A 540 -3.42 -11.11 -9.34
N GLY A 541 -2.93 -10.16 -8.54
CA GLY A 541 -2.47 -8.88 -9.08
C GLY A 541 -1.01 -8.94 -9.54
N ASP A 542 -0.24 -9.83 -8.92
CA ASP A 542 1.20 -10.03 -9.15
C ASP A 542 1.36 -11.23 -10.07
N TYR A 543 1.40 -11.00 -11.38
CA TYR A 543 1.73 -12.05 -12.35
C TYR A 543 3.25 -12.31 -12.43
N ASP A 544 4.06 -11.39 -11.93
CA ASP A 544 5.53 -11.47 -11.96
C ASP A 544 6.07 -12.64 -11.10
N ASP A 545 5.34 -13.07 -10.06
CA ASP A 545 5.74 -14.19 -9.17
C ASP A 545 5.11 -15.55 -9.57
N VAL A 546 4.24 -15.59 -10.59
CA VAL A 546 3.46 -16.81 -10.91
C VAL A 546 4.33 -17.87 -11.61
N GLN A 547 5.40 -17.47 -12.30
CA GLN A 547 6.33 -18.44 -12.92
C GLN A 547 7.16 -19.23 -11.89
N ASP A 548 7.35 -18.73 -10.67
CA ASP A 548 8.22 -19.34 -9.66
C ASP A 548 7.45 -20.05 -8.52
N SER A 549 6.14 -19.84 -8.38
CA SER A 549 5.40 -20.22 -7.16
C SER A 549 4.62 -21.54 -7.22
N MET A 550 4.11 -21.99 -8.38
CA MET A 550 3.44 -23.30 -8.56
C MET A 550 3.50 -23.72 -10.03
N GLY A 551 3.88 -24.97 -10.29
CA GLY A 551 4.06 -25.47 -11.65
C GLY A 551 2.73 -25.69 -12.38
N ASN A 552 2.80 -25.84 -13.70
CA ASN A 552 1.63 -26.18 -14.54
C ASN A 552 1.00 -27.53 -14.13
N GLU A 553 1.80 -28.44 -13.56
CA GLU A 553 1.37 -29.76 -13.05
C GLU A 553 0.36 -29.62 -11.89
N ASP A 554 0.55 -28.65 -10.99
CA ASP A 554 -0.36 -28.43 -9.85
C ASP A 554 -1.74 -27.92 -10.32
N TRP A 555 -1.80 -27.23 -11.46
CA TRP A 555 -3.07 -26.74 -12.01
C TRP A 555 -3.86 -27.85 -12.69
N GLU A 556 -3.18 -28.73 -13.43
CA GLU A 556 -3.81 -29.89 -14.06
C GLU A 556 -4.42 -30.81 -13.01
N GLU A 557 -3.76 -31.02 -11.86
CA GLU A 557 -4.30 -31.80 -10.74
C GLU A 557 -5.57 -31.16 -10.16
N ILE A 558 -5.54 -29.86 -9.85
CA ILE A 558 -6.73 -29.14 -9.33
C ILE A 558 -7.92 -29.24 -10.32
N LEU A 559 -7.67 -29.10 -11.62
CA LEU A 559 -8.71 -29.17 -12.65
C LEU A 559 -9.23 -30.60 -12.86
N ASP A 560 -8.39 -31.62 -12.71
CA ASP A 560 -8.80 -33.03 -12.77
C ASP A 560 -9.67 -33.40 -11.57
N GLU A 561 -9.27 -32.99 -10.36
CA GLU A 561 -10.04 -33.17 -9.12
C GLU A 561 -11.41 -32.49 -9.17
N ASP A 562 -11.50 -31.28 -9.73
CA ASP A 562 -12.75 -30.52 -9.83
C ASP A 562 -13.58 -30.86 -11.10
N ARG A 563 -13.14 -31.80 -11.95
CA ARG A 563 -13.71 -32.04 -13.29
C ARG A 563 -15.23 -32.26 -13.28
N GLU A 564 -15.73 -33.14 -12.42
CA GLU A 564 -17.17 -33.44 -12.37
C GLU A 564 -18.01 -32.22 -11.94
N LEU A 565 -17.47 -31.40 -11.04
CA LEU A 565 -18.11 -30.16 -10.62
C LEU A 565 -18.06 -29.10 -11.73
N ILE A 566 -16.97 -29.05 -12.50
CA ILE A 566 -16.84 -28.17 -13.67
C ILE A 566 -17.86 -28.56 -14.75
N ASP A 567 -18.03 -29.85 -15.05
CA ASP A 567 -19.06 -30.33 -15.98
C ASP A 567 -20.47 -29.95 -15.50
N GLN A 568 -20.71 -30.05 -14.18
CA GLN A 568 -21.97 -29.62 -13.57
C GLN A 568 -22.18 -28.10 -13.67
N LEU A 569 -21.12 -27.30 -13.50
CA LEU A 569 -21.15 -25.85 -13.67
C LEU A 569 -21.54 -25.46 -15.11
N GLU A 570 -20.95 -26.09 -16.12
CA GLU A 570 -21.26 -25.83 -17.53
C GLU A 570 -22.73 -26.13 -17.86
N ALA A 571 -23.26 -27.24 -17.34
CA ALA A 571 -24.68 -27.60 -17.51
C ALA A 571 -25.61 -26.58 -16.83
N LEU A 572 -25.24 -26.08 -15.65
CA LEU A 572 -25.98 -25.04 -14.94
C LEU A 572 -25.92 -23.69 -15.67
N ASP A 573 -24.78 -23.32 -16.26
CA ASP A 573 -24.65 -22.10 -17.05
C ASP A 573 -25.59 -22.10 -18.26
N GLU A 574 -25.71 -23.24 -18.95
CA GLU A 574 -26.66 -23.42 -20.05
C GLU A 574 -28.12 -23.33 -19.54
N GLU A 575 -28.46 -24.05 -18.47
CA GLU A 575 -29.79 -24.03 -17.85
C GLU A 575 -30.19 -22.60 -17.44
N PHE A 576 -29.34 -21.91 -16.68
CA PHE A 576 -29.62 -20.57 -16.18
C PHE A 576 -29.71 -19.54 -17.30
N GLY A 577 -28.83 -19.62 -18.31
CA GLY A 577 -28.90 -18.77 -19.48
C GLY A 577 -30.24 -18.91 -20.21
N ASP A 578 -30.66 -20.14 -20.50
CA ASP A 578 -31.91 -20.43 -21.19
C ASP A 578 -33.15 -20.00 -20.42
N VAL A 579 -33.19 -20.26 -19.11
CA VAL A 579 -34.34 -19.92 -18.27
C VAL A 579 -34.42 -18.40 -18.07
N PHE A 580 -33.29 -17.72 -17.89
CA PHE A 580 -33.25 -16.26 -17.77
C PHE A 580 -33.79 -15.59 -19.03
N ASP A 581 -33.30 -16.03 -20.20
CA ASP A 581 -33.72 -15.49 -21.51
C ASP A 581 -35.23 -15.74 -21.76
N ARG A 582 -35.81 -16.83 -21.25
CA ARG A 582 -37.26 -17.15 -21.37
C ARG A 582 -38.14 -16.39 -20.38
N GLN A 583 -37.69 -16.21 -19.14
CA GLN A 583 -38.49 -15.55 -18.09
C GLN A 583 -38.54 -14.03 -18.28
N ASN A 584 -37.51 -13.43 -18.89
CA ASN A 584 -37.43 -11.99 -19.15
C ASN A 584 -37.68 -11.16 -17.89
N VAL A 585 -37.08 -11.57 -16.78
CA VAL A 585 -37.09 -10.90 -15.47
C VAL A 585 -35.78 -10.18 -15.22
N SER A 586 -35.77 -9.25 -14.28
CA SER A 586 -34.53 -8.56 -13.88
C SER A 586 -33.56 -9.51 -13.16
N ILE A 587 -32.26 -9.19 -13.16
CA ILE A 587 -31.25 -9.94 -12.38
C ILE A 587 -31.63 -9.96 -10.88
N SER A 588 -32.16 -8.83 -10.38
CA SER A 588 -32.62 -8.67 -9.00
C SER A 588 -33.80 -9.57 -8.62
N GLU A 589 -34.57 -10.04 -9.60
CA GLU A 589 -35.66 -11.00 -9.38
C GLU A 589 -35.19 -12.45 -9.62
N PHE A 590 -34.38 -12.67 -10.66
CA PHE A 590 -33.92 -14.00 -11.04
C PHE A 590 -33.02 -14.65 -9.99
N LEU A 591 -32.03 -13.90 -9.48
CA LEU A 591 -31.07 -14.42 -8.51
C LEU A 591 -31.72 -14.91 -7.21
N PRO A 592 -32.50 -14.09 -6.47
CA PRO A 592 -33.17 -14.55 -5.25
C PRO A 592 -34.38 -15.46 -5.52
N GLY A 593 -34.86 -15.51 -6.76
CA GLY A 593 -35.95 -16.37 -7.20
C GLY A 593 -35.45 -17.71 -7.75
N TYR A 594 -35.48 -17.86 -9.07
CA TYR A 594 -35.20 -19.13 -9.75
C TYR A 594 -33.80 -19.68 -9.42
N TRP A 595 -32.77 -18.84 -9.53
CA TRP A 595 -31.38 -19.28 -9.35
C TRP A 595 -31.15 -19.85 -7.95
N LEU A 596 -31.57 -19.12 -6.90
CA LEU A 596 -31.39 -19.56 -5.51
C LEU A 596 -32.13 -20.87 -5.23
N THR A 597 -33.41 -20.97 -5.61
CA THR A 597 -34.20 -22.19 -5.41
C THR A 597 -33.60 -23.38 -6.16
N ARG A 598 -33.11 -23.17 -7.38
CA ARG A 598 -32.47 -24.22 -8.17
C ARG A 598 -31.16 -24.68 -7.52
N MET A 599 -30.34 -23.75 -7.07
CA MET A 599 -29.07 -24.06 -6.40
C MET A 599 -29.27 -24.75 -5.06
N GLU A 600 -30.31 -24.42 -4.28
CA GLU A 600 -30.65 -25.16 -3.06
C GLU A 600 -30.87 -26.65 -3.34
N VAL A 601 -31.54 -27.00 -4.44
CA VAL A 601 -31.70 -28.39 -4.88
C VAL A 601 -30.37 -29.01 -5.26
N VAL A 602 -29.56 -28.33 -6.09
CA VAL A 602 -28.23 -28.82 -6.51
C VAL A 602 -27.35 -29.12 -5.30
N ILE A 603 -27.28 -28.19 -4.35
CA ILE A 603 -26.47 -28.31 -3.14
C ILE A 603 -26.99 -29.44 -2.24
N GLN A 604 -28.31 -29.61 -2.11
CA GLN A 604 -28.88 -30.75 -1.39
C GLN A 604 -28.52 -32.09 -2.05
N GLU A 605 -28.43 -32.14 -3.38
CA GLU A 605 -28.02 -33.33 -4.11
C GLU A 605 -26.53 -33.65 -3.92
N LEU A 606 -25.67 -32.63 -3.91
CA LEU A 606 -24.23 -32.76 -3.62
C LEU A 606 -23.95 -33.23 -2.18
N HIS A 607 -24.71 -32.73 -1.21
CA HIS A 607 -24.56 -33.11 0.21
C HIS A 607 -25.38 -34.34 0.59
N LYS A 608 -25.86 -35.14 -0.39
CA LYS A 608 -26.51 -36.41 -0.08
C LYS A 608 -25.53 -37.28 0.72
N PRO A 609 -25.98 -37.89 1.83
CA PRO A 609 -25.14 -38.79 2.60
C PRO A 609 -24.59 -39.88 1.68
N LEU A 610 -23.29 -40.13 1.78
CA LEU A 610 -22.64 -41.24 1.07
C LEU A 610 -23.43 -42.52 1.35
N THR A 611 -23.77 -43.24 0.28
CA THR A 611 -24.44 -44.52 0.43
C THR A 611 -23.48 -45.53 1.06
N TYR A 612 -24.02 -46.63 1.58
CA TYR A 612 -23.18 -47.71 2.11
C TYR A 612 -22.18 -48.22 1.06
N HIS A 613 -22.56 -48.19 -0.22
CA HIS A 613 -21.70 -48.60 -1.32
C HIS A 613 -20.54 -47.62 -1.51
N ASP A 614 -20.82 -46.31 -1.55
CA ASP A 614 -19.78 -45.27 -1.72
C ASP A 614 -18.78 -45.29 -0.56
N ARG A 615 -19.27 -45.46 0.68
CA ARG A 615 -18.41 -45.62 1.86
C ARG A 615 -17.49 -46.84 1.77
N TYR A 616 -18.00 -47.94 1.20
CA TYR A 616 -17.23 -49.16 1.01
C TYR A 616 -16.17 -48.99 -0.09
N GLU A 617 -16.50 -48.35 -1.21
CA GLU A 617 -15.54 -48.06 -2.28
C GLU A 617 -14.44 -47.11 -1.82
N LEU A 618 -14.79 -46.06 -1.05
CA LEU A 618 -13.82 -45.16 -0.44
C LEU A 618 -12.89 -45.90 0.52
N LEU A 619 -13.43 -46.83 1.33
CA LEU A 619 -12.64 -47.68 2.20
C LEU A 619 -11.70 -48.62 1.43
N GLU A 620 -12.16 -49.21 0.33
CA GLU A 620 -11.31 -50.03 -0.57
C GLU A 620 -10.21 -49.18 -1.23
N ALA A 621 -10.48 -47.92 -1.53
CA ALA A 621 -9.48 -46.95 -2.01
C ALA A 621 -8.52 -46.45 -0.90
N GLY A 622 -8.72 -46.87 0.36
CA GLY A 622 -7.88 -46.51 1.50
C GLY A 622 -8.27 -45.21 2.22
N VAL A 623 -9.43 -44.63 1.89
CA VAL A 623 -9.99 -43.45 2.56
C VAL A 623 -10.78 -43.89 3.79
N VAL A 624 -10.35 -43.46 4.97
CA VAL A 624 -11.07 -43.71 6.24
C VAL A 624 -11.88 -42.46 6.57
N LEU A 625 -13.21 -42.57 6.48
CA LEU A 625 -14.13 -41.51 6.87
C LEU A 625 -14.28 -41.48 8.40
N GLU A 626 -14.27 -40.30 9.02
CA GLU A 626 -14.62 -40.17 10.44
C GLU A 626 -16.10 -40.54 10.63
N GLU A 627 -16.40 -41.42 11.60
CA GLU A 627 -17.79 -41.74 11.93
C GLU A 627 -18.43 -40.53 12.64
N ASP A 628 -19.51 -39.98 12.04
CA ASP A 628 -20.38 -39.04 12.72
C ASP A 628 -20.98 -39.72 13.96
N ASN A 629 -20.42 -39.44 15.13
CA ASN A 629 -20.98 -39.81 16.43
C ASN A 629 -22.19 -38.92 16.77
N SER A 630 -23.16 -38.80 15.87
CA SER A 630 -24.49 -38.28 16.21
C SER A 630 -25.46 -39.46 16.31
N ASP A 631 -25.30 -40.22 17.38
CA ASP A 631 -26.36 -41.11 17.87
C ASP A 631 -27.52 -40.23 18.35
N ASP A 632 -28.72 -40.54 17.87
CA ASP A 632 -30.00 -40.00 18.33
C ASP A 632 -30.13 -40.06 19.86
N SER A 633 -29.97 -38.92 20.55
CA SER A 633 -30.55 -38.67 21.89
C SER A 633 -30.27 -37.25 22.39
N GLU A 634 -31.16 -36.29 22.11
CA GLU A 634 -31.92 -35.54 23.12
C GLU A 634 -32.70 -34.39 22.49
N CYS A 635 -34.01 -34.39 22.71
CA CYS A 635 -34.89 -33.25 22.55
C CYS A 635 -34.37 -32.03 23.31
N CYS A 636 -34.33 -30.87 22.66
CA CYS A 636 -34.69 -29.60 23.29
C CYS A 636 -35.30 -28.68 22.23
N GLU A 637 -36.63 -28.55 22.33
CA GLU A 637 -37.38 -27.37 21.90
C GLU A 637 -36.80 -26.10 22.55
N ASP A 638 -37.12 -24.96 21.92
CA ASP A 638 -36.97 -23.58 22.41
C ASP A 638 -35.56 -22.94 22.36
N MET A 639 -35.36 -22.01 21.42
CA MET A 639 -35.65 -20.60 21.70
C MET A 639 -35.50 -19.71 20.46
N ILE A 640 -36.66 -19.22 20.03
CA ILE A 640 -36.85 -17.90 19.41
C ILE A 640 -36.16 -16.85 20.28
N TYR A 641 -35.39 -15.94 19.66
CA TYR A 641 -35.34 -14.55 20.11
C TYR A 641 -35.40 -13.61 18.90
N VAL A 642 -36.26 -12.60 19.09
CA VAL A 642 -36.69 -11.51 18.19
C VAL A 642 -35.55 -10.65 17.68
#